data_AF-A0A2A9NG42-F1
#
_entry.id   AF-A0A2A9NG42-F1
#
_cell.length_a   1.000
_cell.length_b   1.000
_cell.length_c   1.000
_cell.angle_alpha   90.00
_cell.angle_beta   90.00
_cell.angle_gamma   90.00
#
_symmetry.space_group_name_H-M   'P 1'
#
loop_
_entity.id
_entity.type
_entity.pdbx_description
1 polymer ?
#
loop_
_entity_poly.entity_id
_entity_poly.type
_entity_poly.pdbx_seq_one_letter_code
_entity_poly.pdbx_strand_id
1 'polypeptide(L)'
;MVLALPEFLSWLQPALKQPRTWKTWFRCCAALAAALVLLVDNETLQSMGQAGFFAAIVAVMLPPNWAFTLFVYAAVTLISRVIGMLIGWGWGCAAMRASLAARSQTLLAHQQQQAQASLVQGVPVASQIQNFIFHGMFLDPRSSAVYGAFLFVGTFLLGILQAYVPKLALLSIFGSIVLDVMCTYGPLFPNSRYKLPNILIIPTCYYMAIAIASIILLFPQSLNHIWINTLRTKYLNPIVDLIVLQSKALSTRPSDRRNWSVLAGLGDGYRRDMVNGAQALLGQITLIDLEISLGQLGPGDLKKVSAELRSLAFRASGLHSFVNFVNRANETDASEEAAVDKELQPAPDRSTFVRRRIREREAQHGHDLDSLVPILEEASLRLRLACEACTKGALDWFEECNSARWTKFLRIKKQTRAQLLERHTKLEALLGELVDALEEFKTVERVKLIKPYHRFFDPETGVLKEEVKMKAAGNELFSARSLFLCFVFTDTMEAFCERLVSVLQVLVSLDQKRRMPRIWLPSGFGKLGRKLLNRRSLDGTVVSPAMGTDHDLTRFPNEDARTGFYLDEDNEGGDEGGDVEEGVQGQNRKEGNGVHVDKKNPDALPPRTTVERFFIKLEAFLCFFKSPEAIFALRYGVVSVALWVPSVCPTTTWFYYHEKGIWALITAQTGLAVYAGDQIEGFIKRILGTILGLLIGMAVWYIGQGRGSGNAYGLVIVTTVFLAPVFLGRIAGPPQDFMIWTMAGVTAVLVVGYSWVNTRLPLLAGSSFGVELGWKRALLVVIGFTACFIVMLFPRPSSSQKLVRKTLSATLGEVGNILASEVEAFLAEEARARQGHMGEITTGDQMLTGTPASSLKEKRIRHIGQRMLDVSARLQGLQPSLKTARYELQLRGKWPFQNYLCLYTAQTKLLASMSLLIMAFAKLDTKWCSILVHRTPFMNPNLLSEVFANIAILSSALSAPHALHSSVPKLRDRVIYHARHSGRQSALLDHHDTRAPLVQVTNDTGGAPDDNTANTHKVNVEFGDGEAGVTRLGFEELSLDTLLDAQLPAHSTAVVALTDIIARIDEIATTVRELCGSTVSEGYHALNSEYLELEENRIGSGIVYNKAGAR
;
A
#
# COMPACT_ATOMS: atom_id res chain seq x y z
N MET A 1 1.06 -35.82 -14.02
CA MET A 1 2.01 -36.08 -12.91
C MET A 1 2.78 -34.79 -12.65
N VAL A 2 2.22 -33.91 -11.82
CA VAL A 2 2.77 -32.57 -11.54
C VAL A 2 3.62 -32.70 -10.28
N LEU A 3 4.95 -32.67 -10.41
CA LEU A 3 5.85 -32.59 -9.26
C LEU A 3 5.44 -31.38 -8.42
N ALA A 4 5.08 -31.61 -7.16
CA ALA A 4 4.92 -30.57 -6.16
C ALA A 4 6.29 -29.88 -5.99
N LEU A 5 6.45 -28.75 -6.67
CA LEU A 5 7.63 -27.91 -6.53
C LEU A 5 7.68 -27.40 -5.07
N PRO A 6 8.87 -27.29 -4.45
CA PRO A 6 9.03 -26.67 -3.14
C PRO A 6 8.35 -25.29 -3.12
N GLU A 7 7.82 -24.83 -1.98
CA GLU A 7 7.12 -23.53 -1.85
C GLU A 7 7.89 -22.36 -2.49
N PHE A 8 9.22 -22.42 -2.47
CA PHE A 8 10.15 -21.47 -3.10
C PHE A 8 10.02 -21.35 -4.63
N LEU A 9 9.55 -22.38 -5.34
CA LEU A 9 9.40 -22.41 -6.81
C LEU A 9 7.92 -22.38 -7.27
N SER A 10 6.99 -22.13 -6.35
CA SER A 10 5.55 -22.02 -6.64
C SER A 10 5.23 -20.95 -7.69
N TRP A 11 6.05 -19.90 -7.81
CA TRP A 11 5.93 -18.85 -8.82
C TRP A 11 6.26 -19.30 -10.25
N LEU A 12 6.98 -20.42 -10.42
CA LEU A 12 7.43 -20.89 -11.74
C LEU A 12 6.26 -21.38 -12.61
N GLN A 13 5.26 -22.03 -12.03
CA GLN A 13 4.09 -22.52 -12.76
C GLN A 13 3.26 -21.41 -13.41
N PRO A 14 2.83 -20.35 -12.70
CA PRO A 14 2.12 -19.24 -13.34
C PRO A 14 3.02 -18.47 -14.31
N ALA A 15 4.33 -18.37 -14.03
CA ALA A 15 5.29 -17.70 -14.90
C ALA A 15 5.43 -18.38 -16.28
N LEU A 16 5.57 -19.71 -16.29
CA LEU A 16 5.73 -20.50 -17.50
C LEU A 16 4.47 -20.49 -18.38
N LYS A 17 3.28 -20.39 -17.76
CA LYS A 17 1.99 -20.33 -18.47
C LYS A 17 1.71 -18.99 -19.16
N GLN A 18 2.39 -17.91 -18.76
CA GLN A 18 2.10 -16.57 -19.27
C GLN A 18 2.96 -16.23 -20.51
N PRO A 19 2.36 -16.05 -21.72
CA PRO A 19 3.10 -15.76 -22.95
C PRO A 19 3.78 -14.39 -22.93
N ARG A 20 3.27 -13.46 -22.10
CA ARG A 20 3.89 -12.15 -21.91
C ARG A 20 5.25 -12.25 -21.23
N THR A 21 5.37 -13.10 -20.21
CA THR A 21 6.61 -13.33 -19.47
C THR A 21 7.69 -13.84 -20.41
N TRP A 22 7.34 -14.76 -21.32
CA TRP A 22 8.24 -15.25 -22.37
C TRP A 22 8.70 -14.17 -23.34
N LYS A 23 7.80 -13.30 -23.82
CA LYS A 23 8.16 -12.17 -24.71
C LYS A 23 9.14 -11.21 -24.04
N THR A 24 8.87 -10.87 -22.77
CA THR A 24 9.74 -9.98 -21.99
C THR A 24 11.09 -10.66 -21.69
N TRP A 25 11.08 -11.93 -21.33
CA TRP A 25 12.29 -12.73 -21.08
C TRP A 25 13.18 -12.82 -22.31
N PHE A 26 12.60 -13.16 -23.48
CA PHE A 26 13.34 -13.22 -24.73
C PHE A 26 14.01 -11.88 -25.08
N ARG A 27 13.30 -10.77 -24.91
CA ARG A 27 13.85 -9.41 -25.11
C ARG A 27 15.04 -9.14 -24.18
N CYS A 28 14.96 -9.55 -22.91
CA CYS A 28 16.04 -9.38 -21.95
C CYS A 28 17.28 -10.22 -22.32
N CYS A 29 17.07 -11.47 -22.74
CA CYS A 29 18.14 -12.35 -23.21
C CYS A 29 18.80 -11.80 -24.48
N ALA A 30 18.02 -11.29 -25.43
CA ALA A 30 18.54 -10.68 -26.66
C ALA A 30 19.38 -9.42 -26.38
N ALA A 31 18.94 -8.58 -25.44
CA ALA A 31 19.70 -7.39 -25.03
C ALA A 31 21.02 -7.76 -24.33
N LEU A 32 21.03 -8.82 -23.50
CA LEU A 32 22.28 -9.33 -22.91
C LEU A 32 23.21 -9.87 -24.01
N ALA A 33 22.68 -10.68 -24.92
CA ALA A 33 23.48 -11.25 -26.02
C ALA A 33 24.12 -10.14 -26.86
N ALA A 34 23.38 -9.09 -27.22
CA ALA A 34 23.92 -7.94 -27.94
C ALA A 34 25.03 -7.23 -27.16
N ALA A 35 24.87 -7.04 -25.85
CA ALA A 35 25.91 -6.44 -25.01
C ALA A 35 27.17 -7.32 -24.91
N LEU A 36 27.01 -8.64 -24.88
CA LEU A 36 28.12 -9.60 -24.87
C LEU A 36 28.83 -9.68 -26.23
N VAL A 37 28.11 -9.53 -27.35
CA VAL A 37 28.72 -9.45 -28.69
C VAL A 37 29.68 -8.25 -28.78
N LEU A 38 29.27 -7.08 -28.27
CA LEU A 38 30.15 -5.90 -28.22
C LEU A 38 31.31 -6.04 -27.21
N LEU A 39 31.24 -6.96 -26.25
CA LEU A 39 32.36 -7.24 -25.35
C LEU A 39 33.42 -8.12 -26.03
N VAL A 40 32.97 -9.01 -26.92
CA VAL A 40 33.78 -10.05 -27.54
C VAL A 40 34.50 -9.54 -28.80
N ASP A 41 33.93 -8.56 -29.48
CA ASP A 41 34.57 -7.91 -30.63
C ASP A 41 35.77 -7.02 -30.19
N ASN A 42 36.88 -7.11 -30.93
CA ASN A 42 38.14 -6.49 -30.53
C ASN A 42 38.15 -4.97 -30.69
N GLU A 43 37.52 -4.44 -31.74
CA GLU A 43 37.48 -2.98 -31.97
C GLU A 43 36.63 -2.29 -30.91
N THR A 44 35.45 -2.86 -30.64
CA THR A 44 34.54 -2.37 -29.61
C THR A 44 35.12 -2.56 -28.20
N LEU A 45 35.84 -3.65 -27.92
CA LEU A 45 36.56 -3.85 -26.66
C LEU A 45 37.65 -2.81 -26.43
N GLN A 46 38.43 -2.45 -27.45
CA GLN A 46 39.44 -1.39 -27.35
C GLN A 46 38.83 -0.02 -27.10
N SER A 47 37.70 0.29 -27.73
CA SER A 47 36.93 1.53 -27.50
C SER A 47 36.38 1.61 -26.07
N MET A 48 35.83 0.50 -25.56
CA MET A 48 35.29 0.43 -24.20
C MET A 48 36.38 0.42 -23.11
N GLY A 49 37.59 -0.01 -23.44
CA GLY A 49 38.73 -0.05 -22.52
C GLY A 49 38.61 -1.14 -21.45
N GLN A 50 39.35 -0.97 -20.34
CA GLN A 50 39.54 -1.99 -19.31
C GLN A 50 38.26 -2.43 -18.56
N ALA A 51 37.14 -1.72 -18.73
CA ALA A 51 35.86 -2.03 -18.09
C ALA A 51 34.72 -2.30 -19.10
N GLY A 52 35.02 -2.82 -20.30
CA GLY A 52 33.97 -3.10 -21.30
C GLY A 52 32.87 -4.05 -20.84
N PHE A 53 33.17 -4.96 -19.91
CA PHE A 53 32.15 -5.85 -19.32
C PHE A 53 31.10 -5.11 -18.48
N PHE A 54 31.32 -3.84 -18.14
CA PHE A 54 30.36 -3.01 -17.41
C PHE A 54 29.04 -2.86 -18.19
N ALA A 55 29.07 -2.84 -19.53
CA ALA A 55 27.85 -2.83 -20.35
C ALA A 55 26.96 -4.05 -20.08
N ALA A 56 27.57 -5.24 -19.96
CA ALA A 56 26.86 -6.48 -19.63
C ALA A 56 26.39 -6.51 -18.16
N ILE A 57 27.14 -5.91 -17.23
CA ILE A 57 26.69 -5.74 -15.83
C ILE A 57 25.44 -4.87 -15.76
N VAL A 58 25.42 -3.73 -16.46
CA VAL A 58 24.24 -2.85 -16.50
C VAL A 58 23.06 -3.56 -17.15
N ALA A 59 23.30 -4.39 -18.17
CA ALA A 59 22.28 -5.24 -18.81
C ALA A 59 21.62 -6.22 -17.84
N VAL A 60 22.43 -6.88 -17.01
CA VAL A 60 21.91 -7.78 -15.98
C VAL A 60 21.25 -7.02 -14.85
N MET A 61 21.85 -5.91 -14.41
CA MET A 61 21.33 -5.10 -13.30
C MET A 61 19.98 -4.51 -13.61
N LEU A 62 19.67 -4.18 -14.87
CA LEU A 62 18.42 -3.57 -15.27
C LEU A 62 18.01 -4.03 -16.67
N PRO A 63 17.49 -5.25 -16.78
CA PRO A 63 17.08 -5.78 -18.07
C PRO A 63 15.91 -4.95 -18.61
N PRO A 64 15.76 -4.86 -19.95
CA PRO A 64 14.65 -4.17 -20.58
C PRO A 64 13.36 -4.96 -20.36
N ASN A 65 12.73 -4.85 -19.19
CA ASN A 65 11.53 -5.59 -18.81
C ASN A 65 10.23 -4.75 -18.85
N TRP A 66 10.34 -3.42 -18.88
CA TRP A 66 9.20 -2.48 -18.87
C TRP A 66 8.63 -2.15 -20.27
N ALA A 67 7.44 -1.52 -20.33
CA ALA A 67 6.87 -0.96 -21.58
C ALA A 67 7.73 0.16 -22.15
N PHE A 68 7.55 0.48 -23.43
CA PHE A 68 8.28 1.54 -24.12
C PHE A 68 8.19 2.89 -23.40
N THR A 69 7.02 3.36 -22.96
CA THR A 69 6.89 4.66 -22.28
C THR A 69 7.32 4.66 -20.83
N LEU A 70 7.10 3.55 -20.10
CA LEU A 70 7.74 3.34 -18.80
C LEU A 70 9.26 3.23 -18.96
N PHE A 71 9.75 2.83 -20.13
CA PHE A 71 11.16 2.81 -20.47
C PHE A 71 11.65 4.12 -21.07
N VAL A 72 10.84 5.00 -21.65
CA VAL A 72 11.23 6.38 -21.99
C VAL A 72 11.32 7.19 -20.71
N TYR A 73 10.45 6.95 -19.73
CA TYR A 73 10.63 7.44 -18.36
C TYR A 73 11.80 6.72 -17.67
N ALA A 74 11.97 5.41 -17.84
CA ALA A 74 13.15 4.73 -17.35
C ALA A 74 14.40 5.23 -18.07
N ALA A 75 14.30 5.69 -19.32
CA ALA A 75 15.31 6.33 -20.14
C ALA A 75 15.60 7.72 -19.57
N VAL A 76 14.60 8.45 -19.05
CA VAL A 76 14.80 9.65 -18.21
C VAL A 76 15.47 9.30 -16.88
N THR A 77 15.16 8.15 -16.23
CA THR A 77 15.91 7.67 -15.03
C THR A 77 17.27 7.03 -15.35
N LEU A 78 17.53 6.71 -16.60
CA LEU A 78 18.76 6.13 -17.14
C LEU A 78 19.68 7.27 -17.58
N ILE A 79 19.11 8.31 -18.21
CA ILE A 79 19.67 9.65 -18.36
C ILE A 79 19.94 10.21 -16.98
N SER A 80 19.08 10.02 -15.98
CA SER A 80 19.37 10.44 -14.61
C SER A 80 20.59 9.72 -14.02
N ARG A 81 20.95 8.52 -14.48
CA ARG A 81 22.25 7.90 -14.13
C ARG A 81 23.40 8.50 -14.87
N VAL A 82 23.24 8.82 -16.16
CA VAL A 82 24.27 9.60 -16.87
C VAL A 82 24.45 10.93 -16.13
N ILE A 83 23.37 11.62 -15.76
CA ILE A 83 23.39 12.81 -14.91
C ILE A 83 24.08 12.53 -13.57
N GLY A 84 23.80 11.40 -12.91
CA GLY A 84 24.48 10.99 -11.68
C GLY A 84 25.99 10.79 -11.87
N MET A 85 26.38 10.09 -12.93
CA MET A 85 27.77 9.91 -13.34
C MET A 85 28.42 11.24 -13.71
N LEU A 86 27.70 12.16 -14.35
CA LEU A 86 28.15 13.51 -14.68
C LEU A 86 28.30 14.38 -13.42
N ILE A 87 27.42 14.24 -12.43
CA ILE A 87 27.52 14.89 -11.12
C ILE A 87 28.75 14.36 -10.37
N GLY A 88 28.91 13.04 -10.31
CA GLY A 88 30.11 12.39 -9.75
C GLY A 88 31.38 12.80 -10.50
N TRP A 89 31.32 12.94 -11.82
CA TRP A 89 32.41 13.42 -12.65
C TRP A 89 32.75 14.89 -12.35
N GLY A 90 31.76 15.76 -12.31
CA GLY A 90 31.94 17.18 -12.00
C GLY A 90 32.54 17.38 -10.61
N TRP A 91 32.04 16.67 -9.61
CA TRP A 91 32.58 16.68 -8.25
C TRP A 91 34.00 16.09 -8.19
N GLY A 92 34.27 14.99 -8.90
CA GLY A 92 35.60 14.40 -9.02
C GLY A 92 36.61 15.31 -9.72
N CYS A 93 36.20 16.08 -10.73
CA CYS A 93 37.03 17.09 -11.39
C CYS A 93 37.35 18.26 -10.45
N ALA A 94 36.38 18.69 -9.64
CA ALA A 94 36.62 19.69 -8.59
C ALA A 94 37.62 19.19 -7.54
N ALA A 95 37.47 17.94 -7.10
CA ALA A 95 38.42 17.28 -6.20
C ALA A 95 39.83 17.23 -6.80
N MET A 96 39.96 16.85 -8.07
CA MET A 96 41.25 16.77 -8.77
C MET A 96 41.93 18.14 -8.92
N ARG A 97 41.15 19.20 -9.21
CA ARG A 97 41.71 20.56 -9.28
C ARG A 97 42.16 21.05 -7.91
N ALA A 98 41.37 20.82 -6.87
CA ALA A 98 41.70 21.20 -5.50
C ALA A 98 42.94 20.43 -4.98
N SER A 99 43.06 19.15 -5.30
CA SER A 99 44.20 18.32 -4.87
C SER A 99 45.51 18.73 -5.54
N LEU A 100 45.48 19.10 -6.83
CA LEU A 100 46.64 19.59 -7.56
C LEU A 100 47.13 20.95 -7.03
N ALA A 101 46.21 21.81 -6.58
CA ALA A 101 46.56 23.06 -5.92
C ALA A 101 47.21 22.84 -4.53
N ALA A 102 46.80 21.79 -3.81
CA ALA A 102 47.36 21.44 -2.50
C ALA A 102 48.68 20.64 -2.57
N ARG A 103 49.07 20.17 -3.78
CA ARG A 103 50.23 19.30 -3.98
C ARG A 103 51.55 20.06 -3.87
N SER A 104 52.54 19.44 -3.22
CA SER A 104 53.88 20.01 -3.10
C SER A 104 54.70 19.82 -4.39
N GLN A 105 55.09 20.93 -5.02
CA GLN A 105 55.85 20.92 -6.28
C GLN A 105 57.28 20.40 -6.11
N THR A 106 57.89 20.64 -4.95
CA THR A 106 59.25 20.19 -4.61
C THR A 106 59.34 18.66 -4.51
N LEU A 107 58.37 18.04 -3.85
CA LEU A 107 58.28 16.59 -3.68
C LEU A 107 57.96 15.90 -5.01
N LEU A 108 57.11 16.49 -5.85
CA LEU A 108 56.83 15.98 -7.20
C LEU A 108 58.07 15.99 -8.09
N ALA A 109 58.87 17.07 -8.06
CA ALA A 109 60.12 17.15 -8.81
C ALA A 109 61.12 16.06 -8.37
N HIS A 110 61.24 15.84 -7.06
CA HIS A 110 62.08 14.75 -6.52
C HIS A 110 61.57 13.35 -6.94
N GLN A 111 60.26 13.09 -6.85
CA GLN A 111 59.66 11.82 -7.27
C GLN A 111 59.82 11.57 -8.78
N GLN A 112 59.72 12.61 -9.62
CA GLN A 112 59.95 12.49 -11.06
C GLN A 112 61.41 12.17 -11.39
N GLN A 113 62.36 12.79 -10.70
CA GLN A 113 63.78 12.47 -10.83
C GLN A 113 64.08 11.03 -10.40
N GLN A 114 63.51 10.59 -9.27
CA GLN A 114 63.66 9.21 -8.80
C GLN A 114 63.06 8.20 -9.79
N ALA A 115 61.89 8.50 -10.35
CA ALA A 115 61.26 7.65 -11.35
C ALA A 115 62.09 7.55 -12.64
N GLN A 116 62.69 8.66 -13.09
CA GLN A 116 63.59 8.69 -14.23
C GLN A 116 64.88 7.88 -13.98
N ALA A 117 65.43 7.94 -12.77
CA ALA A 117 66.59 7.16 -12.37
C ALA A 117 66.32 5.65 -12.30
N SER A 118 65.07 5.25 -12.01
CA SER A 118 64.66 3.84 -11.95
C SER A 118 64.29 3.22 -13.30
N LEU A 119 64.41 3.95 -14.41
CA LEU A 119 64.09 3.43 -15.75
C LEU A 119 65.13 2.40 -16.21
N VAL A 120 64.66 1.21 -16.59
CA VAL A 120 65.49 0.16 -17.17
C VAL A 120 65.59 0.36 -18.69
N GLN A 121 66.80 0.40 -19.23
CA GLN A 121 67.04 0.50 -20.67
C GLN A 121 66.58 -0.78 -21.39
N GLY A 122 65.86 -0.64 -22.51
CA GLY A 122 65.37 -1.77 -23.32
C GLY A 122 63.90 -2.16 -23.13
N VAL A 123 63.20 -1.60 -22.13
CA VAL A 123 61.75 -1.80 -21.92
C VAL A 123 60.99 -0.49 -22.24
N PRO A 124 59.81 -0.52 -22.88
CA PRO A 124 59.05 0.69 -23.19
C PRO A 124 58.81 1.59 -21.97
N VAL A 125 59.20 2.87 -22.07
CA VAL A 125 59.13 3.84 -20.95
C VAL A 125 57.71 4.01 -20.41
N ALA A 126 56.69 3.91 -21.28
CA ALA A 126 55.29 4.07 -20.89
C ALA A 126 54.78 2.98 -19.93
N SER A 127 55.18 1.72 -20.11
CA SER A 127 54.75 0.62 -19.23
C SER A 127 55.46 0.66 -17.88
N GLN A 128 56.73 1.08 -17.86
CA GLN A 128 57.49 1.27 -16.62
C GLN A 128 56.91 2.41 -15.77
N ILE A 129 56.62 3.56 -16.38
CA ILE A 129 55.97 4.69 -15.69
C ILE A 129 54.59 4.28 -15.17
N GLN A 130 53.83 3.51 -15.95
CA GLN A 130 52.53 3.00 -15.50
C GLN A 130 52.67 2.05 -14.29
N ASN A 131 53.72 1.22 -14.25
CA ASN A 131 54.00 0.37 -13.10
C ASN A 131 54.36 1.21 -11.85
N PHE A 132 55.23 2.21 -12.01
CA PHE A 132 55.59 3.15 -10.95
C PHE A 132 54.41 3.95 -10.38
N ILE A 133 53.44 4.28 -11.24
CA ILE A 133 52.18 4.91 -10.83
C ILE A 133 51.38 3.96 -9.92
N PHE A 134 51.20 2.68 -10.30
CA PHE A 134 50.45 1.72 -9.49
C PHE A 134 51.17 1.27 -8.21
N HIS A 135 52.51 1.36 -8.18
CA HIS A 135 53.30 1.22 -6.95
C HIS A 135 53.20 2.44 -6.01
N GLY A 136 52.55 3.53 -6.45
CA GLY A 136 52.29 4.68 -5.59
C GLY A 136 53.49 5.60 -5.39
N MET A 137 54.52 5.53 -6.25
CA MET A 137 55.71 6.39 -6.13
C MET A 137 55.41 7.89 -6.27
N PHE A 138 54.25 8.24 -6.83
CA PHE A 138 53.80 9.62 -7.02
C PHE A 138 52.69 10.04 -6.04
N LEU A 139 52.52 9.36 -4.90
CA LEU A 139 51.54 9.76 -3.88
C LEU A 139 52.07 10.94 -3.04
N ASP A 140 51.21 11.93 -2.77
CA ASP A 140 51.47 13.04 -1.83
C ASP A 140 50.38 13.03 -0.73
N PRO A 141 50.74 12.97 0.57
CA PRO A 141 49.79 13.00 1.67
C PRO A 141 48.81 14.17 1.63
N ARG A 142 49.24 15.36 1.18
CA ARG A 142 48.40 16.56 1.11
C ARG A 142 47.32 16.42 0.04
N SER A 143 47.72 15.99 -1.15
CA SER A 143 46.82 15.74 -2.27
C SER A 143 45.83 14.62 -1.91
N SER A 144 46.30 13.54 -1.27
CA SER A 144 45.45 12.45 -0.81
C SER A 144 44.42 12.91 0.22
N ALA A 145 44.79 13.71 1.22
CA ALA A 145 43.85 14.23 2.22
C ALA A 145 42.71 15.05 1.60
N VAL A 146 42.99 15.85 0.57
CA VAL A 146 41.96 16.59 -0.18
C VAL A 146 41.00 15.63 -0.89
N TYR A 147 41.49 14.59 -1.58
CA TYR A 147 40.61 13.59 -2.18
C TYR A 147 39.73 12.86 -1.15
N GLY A 148 40.26 12.56 0.04
CA GLY A 148 39.50 11.95 1.12
C GLY A 148 38.36 12.84 1.63
N ALA A 149 38.62 14.13 1.80
CA ALA A 149 37.59 15.09 2.21
C ALA A 149 36.50 15.25 1.14
N PHE A 150 36.88 15.35 -0.13
CA PHE A 150 35.91 15.42 -1.24
C PHE A 150 35.11 14.13 -1.41
N LEU A 151 35.73 12.96 -1.19
CA LEU A 151 35.05 11.67 -1.19
C LEU A 151 34.00 11.61 -0.08
N PHE A 152 34.35 12.01 1.15
CA PHE A 152 33.42 12.04 2.28
C PHE A 152 32.21 12.94 2.01
N VAL A 153 32.44 14.18 1.59
CA VAL A 153 31.35 15.14 1.31
C VAL A 153 30.50 14.67 0.13
N GLY A 154 31.12 14.19 -0.95
CA GLY A 154 30.40 13.73 -2.13
C GLY A 154 29.54 12.50 -1.86
N THR A 155 30.09 11.49 -1.18
CA THR A 155 29.34 10.29 -0.78
C THR A 155 28.27 10.61 0.26
N PHE A 156 28.51 11.55 1.19
CA PHE A 156 27.49 12.02 2.14
C PHE A 156 26.30 12.68 1.44
N LEU A 157 26.53 13.60 0.49
CA LEU A 157 25.46 14.25 -0.27
C LEU A 157 24.66 13.26 -1.11
N LEU A 158 25.34 12.30 -1.76
CA LEU A 158 24.69 11.23 -2.51
C LEU A 158 23.92 10.27 -1.59
N GLY A 159 24.42 10.01 -0.38
CA GLY A 159 23.73 9.24 0.65
C GLY A 159 22.45 9.92 1.15
N ILE A 160 22.47 11.25 1.35
CA ILE A 160 21.27 12.05 1.67
C ILE A 160 20.24 11.90 0.55
N LEU A 161 20.68 12.07 -0.71
CA LEU A 161 19.79 11.95 -1.86
C LEU A 161 19.13 10.57 -1.92
N GLN A 162 19.90 9.51 -1.62
CA GLN A 162 19.40 8.14 -1.58
C GLN A 162 18.39 7.91 -0.45
N ALA A 163 18.61 8.51 0.73
CA ALA A 163 17.73 8.31 1.89
C ALA A 163 16.42 9.11 1.80
N TYR A 164 16.47 10.36 1.35
CA TYR A 164 15.28 11.21 1.23
C TYR A 164 14.48 10.97 -0.05
N VAL A 165 15.15 10.59 -1.14
CA VAL A 165 14.51 10.33 -2.44
C VAL A 165 14.94 8.94 -2.93
N PRO A 166 14.38 7.85 -2.37
CA PRO A 166 14.71 6.48 -2.77
C PRO A 166 14.43 6.21 -4.26
N LYS A 167 13.48 6.96 -4.86
CA LYS A 167 13.21 6.97 -6.31
C LYS A 167 14.46 7.34 -7.14
N LEU A 168 15.42 8.08 -6.59
CA LEU A 168 16.69 8.47 -7.22
C LEU A 168 17.89 7.68 -6.70
N ALA A 169 17.69 6.59 -5.95
CA ALA A 169 18.79 5.77 -5.40
C ALA A 169 19.76 5.29 -6.49
N LEU A 170 19.27 4.92 -7.67
CA LEU A 170 20.14 4.50 -8.78
C LEU A 170 21.03 5.65 -9.28
N LEU A 171 20.54 6.90 -9.32
CA LEU A 171 21.36 8.07 -9.66
C LEU A 171 22.50 8.22 -8.66
N SER A 172 22.18 8.08 -7.36
CA SER A 172 23.16 8.16 -6.29
C SER A 172 24.21 7.03 -6.36
N ILE A 173 23.81 5.79 -6.62
CA ILE A 173 24.71 4.63 -6.76
C ILE A 173 25.68 4.79 -7.94
N PHE A 174 25.19 5.19 -9.12
CA PHE A 174 26.09 5.37 -10.26
C PHE A 174 26.96 6.62 -10.14
N GLY A 175 26.46 7.67 -9.47
CA GLY A 175 27.26 8.86 -9.14
C GLY A 175 28.38 8.56 -8.14
N SER A 176 28.11 7.75 -7.11
CA SER A 176 29.10 7.32 -6.12
C SER A 176 30.17 6.43 -6.76
N ILE A 177 29.79 5.46 -7.60
CA ILE A 177 30.78 4.62 -8.32
C ILE A 177 31.76 5.47 -9.15
N VAL A 178 31.27 6.48 -9.88
CA VAL A 178 32.16 7.38 -10.66
C VAL A 178 33.02 8.23 -9.73
N LEU A 179 32.44 8.72 -8.63
CA LEU A 179 33.18 9.46 -7.61
C LEU A 179 34.29 8.61 -6.97
N ASP A 180 34.02 7.33 -6.68
CA ASP A 180 34.97 6.39 -6.10
C ASP A 180 36.11 6.13 -7.06
N VAL A 181 35.82 5.90 -8.35
CA VAL A 181 36.85 5.74 -9.39
C VAL A 181 37.73 6.98 -9.46
N MET A 182 37.13 8.17 -9.45
CA MET A 182 37.89 9.43 -9.48
C MET A 182 38.76 9.63 -8.25
N CYS A 183 38.22 9.43 -7.04
CA CYS A 183 38.95 9.65 -5.79
C CYS A 183 39.94 8.53 -5.48
N THR A 184 39.74 7.32 -6.02
CA THR A 184 40.65 6.18 -5.83
C THR A 184 41.79 6.20 -6.84
N TYR A 185 41.53 6.44 -8.13
CA TYR A 185 42.61 6.46 -9.13
C TYR A 185 43.26 7.84 -9.30
N GLY A 186 42.55 8.93 -8.97
CA GLY A 186 43.03 10.31 -9.10
C GLY A 186 44.32 10.63 -8.33
N PRO A 187 44.48 10.23 -7.05
CA PRO A 187 45.69 10.50 -6.26
C PRO A 187 46.99 9.95 -6.86
N LEU A 188 46.91 8.88 -7.66
CA LEU A 188 48.07 8.24 -8.27
C LEU A 188 48.71 9.08 -9.38
N PHE A 189 47.93 9.93 -10.04
CA PHE A 189 48.39 10.66 -11.22
C PHE A 189 48.96 12.02 -10.83
N PRO A 190 50.21 12.35 -11.24
CA PRO A 190 50.78 13.69 -11.04
C PRO A 190 50.17 14.75 -11.96
N ASN A 191 49.57 14.34 -13.08
CA ASN A 191 49.00 15.23 -14.09
C ASN A 191 47.46 15.18 -14.07
N SER A 192 46.81 16.29 -14.47
CA SER A 192 45.36 16.38 -14.55
C SER A 192 44.79 15.45 -15.64
N ARG A 193 44.15 14.34 -15.23
CA ARG A 193 43.43 13.40 -16.10
C ARG A 193 41.93 13.45 -15.83
N TYR A 194 41.27 14.49 -16.35
CA TYR A 194 39.82 14.66 -16.19
C TYR A 194 38.98 13.60 -16.95
N LYS A 195 39.57 12.82 -17.85
CA LYS A 195 38.89 11.80 -18.68
C LYS A 195 38.86 10.39 -18.07
N LEU A 196 39.30 10.21 -16.82
CA LEU A 196 39.26 8.90 -16.14
C LEU A 196 37.86 8.24 -16.14
N PRO A 197 36.73 8.96 -15.99
CA PRO A 197 35.40 8.35 -15.98
C PRO A 197 34.96 7.74 -17.31
N ASN A 198 35.64 8.04 -18.42
CA ASN A 198 35.30 7.49 -19.74
C ASN A 198 35.29 5.96 -19.74
N ILE A 199 36.08 5.33 -18.87
CA ILE A 199 36.16 3.88 -18.66
C ILE A 199 34.79 3.28 -18.27
N LEU A 200 33.92 4.04 -17.59
CA LEU A 200 32.59 3.58 -17.17
C LEU A 200 31.45 4.20 -17.99
N ILE A 201 31.60 5.47 -18.40
CA ILE A 201 30.55 6.20 -19.11
C ILE A 201 30.34 5.59 -20.52
N ILE A 202 31.40 5.26 -21.25
CA ILE A 202 31.31 4.74 -22.62
C ILE A 202 30.55 3.39 -22.67
N PRO A 203 30.90 2.35 -21.88
CA PRO A 203 30.15 1.11 -21.85
C PRO A 203 28.68 1.29 -21.45
N THR A 204 28.40 2.24 -20.55
CA THR A 204 27.03 2.56 -20.12
C THR A 204 26.20 3.14 -21.26
N CYS A 205 26.79 4.03 -22.06
CA CYS A 205 26.15 4.60 -23.24
C CYS A 205 25.85 3.54 -24.32
N TYR A 206 26.76 2.59 -24.55
CA TYR A 206 26.51 1.48 -25.49
C TYR A 206 25.34 0.61 -25.05
N TYR A 207 25.29 0.25 -23.77
CA TYR A 207 24.15 -0.49 -23.23
C TYR A 207 22.85 0.29 -23.35
N MET A 208 22.87 1.61 -23.11
CA MET A 208 21.70 2.49 -23.27
C MET A 208 21.10 2.37 -24.67
N ALA A 209 21.95 2.47 -25.68
CA ALA A 209 21.54 2.38 -27.07
C ALA A 209 20.92 1.01 -27.39
N ILE A 210 21.54 -0.08 -26.92
CA ILE A 210 21.01 -1.44 -27.07
C ILE A 210 19.66 -1.59 -26.37
N ALA A 211 19.52 -1.08 -25.14
CA ALA A 211 18.31 -1.21 -24.37
C ALA A 211 17.14 -0.47 -25.05
N ILE A 212 17.37 0.77 -25.52
CA ILE A 212 16.40 1.54 -26.30
C ILE A 212 16.01 0.79 -27.59
N ALA A 213 17.01 0.32 -28.36
CA ALA A 213 16.78 -0.41 -29.59
C ALA A 213 15.99 -1.71 -29.36
N SER A 214 16.32 -2.48 -28.31
CA SER A 214 15.65 -3.74 -27.99
C SER A 214 14.17 -3.53 -27.65
N ILE A 215 13.79 -2.40 -27.08
CA ILE A 215 12.40 -2.13 -26.68
C ILE A 215 11.57 -1.62 -27.86
N ILE A 216 12.20 -0.90 -28.78
CA ILE A 216 11.55 -0.46 -30.02
C ILE A 216 11.36 -1.64 -30.98
N LEU A 217 12.41 -2.45 -31.16
CA LEU A 217 12.44 -3.51 -32.18
C LEU A 217 11.83 -4.84 -31.69
N LEU A 218 12.04 -5.24 -30.43
CA LEU A 218 11.56 -6.53 -29.91
C LEU A 218 10.30 -6.34 -29.06
N PHE A 219 9.14 -6.63 -29.66
CA PHE A 219 7.81 -6.59 -29.01
C PHE A 219 7.50 -5.28 -28.25
N PRO A 220 7.25 -4.16 -28.96
CA PRO A 220 6.88 -2.91 -28.31
C PRO A 220 5.57 -3.05 -27.54
N GLN A 221 5.58 -2.66 -26.27
CA GLN A 221 4.40 -2.59 -25.39
C GLN A 221 4.15 -1.13 -24.99
N SER A 222 2.92 -0.63 -25.14
CA SER A 222 2.49 0.68 -24.62
C SER A 222 2.10 0.60 -23.15
N LEU A 223 2.17 1.72 -22.41
CA LEU A 223 1.75 1.79 -21.01
C LEU A 223 0.24 1.54 -20.91
N ASN A 224 -0.58 2.08 -21.81
CA ASN A 224 -2.02 1.79 -21.91
C ASN A 224 -2.29 0.29 -22.05
N HIS A 225 -1.53 -0.46 -22.86
CA HIS A 225 -1.64 -1.91 -22.94
C HIS A 225 -1.29 -2.59 -21.60
N ILE A 226 -0.24 -2.13 -20.92
CA ILE A 226 0.12 -2.67 -19.59
C ILE A 226 -0.96 -2.33 -18.55
N TRP A 227 -1.49 -1.12 -18.57
CA TRP A 227 -2.48 -0.63 -17.63
C TRP A 227 -3.76 -1.43 -17.75
N ILE A 228 -4.31 -1.59 -18.96
CA ILE A 228 -5.53 -2.40 -19.18
C ILE A 228 -5.27 -3.87 -18.80
N ASN A 229 -4.10 -4.44 -19.12
CA ASN A 229 -3.81 -5.80 -18.70
C ASN A 229 -3.67 -5.95 -17.18
N THR A 230 -3.12 -4.95 -16.50
CA THR A 230 -3.02 -4.90 -15.04
C THR A 230 -4.41 -4.78 -14.43
N LEU A 231 -5.27 -3.96 -15.03
CA LEU A 231 -6.67 -3.80 -14.64
C LEU A 231 -7.41 -5.12 -14.72
N ARG A 232 -7.23 -5.86 -15.82
CA ARG A 232 -7.82 -7.18 -16.01
C ARG A 232 -7.29 -8.20 -14.98
N THR A 233 -5.98 -8.40 -14.99
CA THR A 233 -5.35 -9.54 -14.27
C THR A 233 -5.18 -9.34 -12.78
N LYS A 234 -4.90 -8.11 -12.33
CA LYS A 234 -4.57 -7.82 -10.92
C LYS A 234 -5.69 -7.11 -10.17
N TYR A 235 -6.73 -6.64 -10.86
CA TYR A 235 -7.78 -5.85 -10.22
C TYR A 235 -9.19 -6.45 -10.44
N LEU A 236 -9.64 -6.61 -11.68
CA LEU A 236 -10.97 -7.16 -11.97
C LEU A 236 -11.07 -8.67 -11.71
N ASN A 237 -10.04 -9.47 -12.02
CA ASN A 237 -10.04 -10.91 -11.72
C ASN A 237 -10.23 -11.20 -10.22
N PRO A 238 -9.47 -10.57 -9.30
CA PRO A 238 -9.75 -10.71 -7.86
C PRO A 238 -11.17 -10.32 -7.43
N ILE A 239 -11.82 -9.37 -8.12
CA ILE A 239 -13.23 -9.02 -7.84
C ILE A 239 -14.16 -10.16 -8.26
N VAL A 240 -13.92 -10.77 -9.43
CA VAL A 240 -14.67 -11.97 -9.86
C VAL A 240 -14.44 -13.11 -8.87
N ASP A 241 -13.20 -13.35 -8.47
CA ASP A 241 -12.85 -14.40 -7.51
C ASP A 241 -13.53 -14.17 -6.15
N LEU A 242 -13.70 -12.91 -5.71
CA LEU A 242 -14.48 -12.56 -4.51
C LEU A 242 -15.97 -12.88 -4.66
N ILE A 243 -16.59 -12.58 -5.80
CA ILE A 243 -18.02 -12.89 -6.07
C ILE A 243 -18.23 -14.42 -6.11
N VAL A 244 -17.33 -15.15 -6.78
CA VAL A 244 -17.38 -16.62 -6.83
C VAL A 244 -17.15 -17.22 -5.45
N LEU A 245 -16.25 -16.65 -4.65
CA LEU A 245 -16.01 -17.08 -3.27
C LEU A 245 -17.25 -16.87 -2.39
N GLN A 246 -18.01 -15.79 -2.57
CA GLN A 246 -19.29 -15.60 -1.89
C GLN A 246 -20.30 -16.69 -2.27
N SER A 247 -20.39 -17.02 -3.56
CA SER A 247 -21.26 -18.12 -4.04
C SER A 247 -20.88 -19.47 -3.41
N LYS A 248 -19.58 -19.74 -3.31
CA LYS A 248 -19.05 -20.93 -2.65
C LYS A 248 -19.26 -20.91 -1.14
N ALA A 249 -19.21 -19.74 -0.49
CA ALA A 249 -19.43 -19.61 0.95
C ALA A 249 -20.90 -19.87 1.32
N LEU A 250 -21.86 -19.39 0.52
CA LEU A 250 -23.29 -19.59 0.76
C LEU A 250 -23.72 -21.06 0.59
N SER A 251 -23.10 -21.80 -0.33
CA SER A 251 -23.38 -23.24 -0.53
C SER A 251 -22.74 -24.16 0.53
N THR A 252 -21.84 -23.63 1.36
CA THR A 252 -21.27 -24.37 2.49
C THR A 252 -22.07 -24.14 3.77
N ARG A 253 -22.27 -25.19 4.57
CA ARG A 253 -22.95 -25.06 5.86
C ARG A 253 -22.15 -24.15 6.80
N PRO A 254 -22.76 -23.12 7.43
CA PRO A 254 -22.09 -22.24 8.40
C PRO A 254 -21.38 -22.97 9.55
N SER A 255 -21.90 -24.13 9.95
CA SER A 255 -21.31 -25.03 10.95
C SER A 255 -19.95 -25.67 10.57
N ASP A 256 -19.55 -25.69 9.30
CA ASP A 256 -18.29 -26.32 8.84
C ASP A 256 -17.05 -25.42 9.08
N ARG A 257 -16.61 -25.32 10.34
CA ARG A 257 -15.57 -24.38 10.81
C ARG A 257 -14.28 -24.38 9.97
N ARG A 258 -13.77 -25.55 9.57
CA ARG A 258 -12.52 -25.66 8.79
C ARG A 258 -12.66 -25.03 7.40
N ASN A 259 -13.78 -25.28 6.71
CA ASN A 259 -14.01 -24.75 5.37
C ASN A 259 -14.15 -23.23 5.41
N TRP A 260 -14.86 -22.69 6.40
CA TRP A 260 -15.00 -21.23 6.59
C TRP A 260 -13.67 -20.53 6.87
N SER A 261 -12.77 -21.15 7.65
CA SER A 261 -11.44 -20.58 7.89
C SER A 261 -10.58 -20.51 6.62
N VAL A 262 -10.69 -21.53 5.75
CA VAL A 262 -9.99 -21.56 4.46
C VAL A 262 -10.59 -20.54 3.49
N LEU A 263 -11.92 -20.41 3.44
CA LEU A 263 -12.60 -19.41 2.62
C LEU A 263 -12.29 -17.98 3.09
N ALA A 264 -12.23 -17.74 4.40
CA ALA A 264 -11.81 -16.46 4.96
C ALA A 264 -10.36 -16.12 4.53
N GLY A 265 -9.44 -17.07 4.67
CA GLY A 265 -8.05 -16.88 4.25
C GLY A 265 -7.87 -16.62 2.76
N LEU A 266 -8.66 -17.30 1.91
CA LEU A 266 -8.67 -17.07 0.45
C LEU A 266 -9.20 -15.69 0.10
N GLY A 267 -10.31 -15.25 0.73
CA GLY A 267 -10.89 -13.92 0.50
C GLY A 267 -9.98 -12.79 0.98
N ASP A 268 -9.28 -12.95 2.11
CA ASP A 268 -8.22 -12.04 2.56
C ASP A 268 -7.05 -12.00 1.55
N GLY A 269 -6.78 -13.09 0.84
CA GLY A 269 -5.86 -13.15 -0.30
C GLY A 269 -6.33 -12.27 -1.46
N TYR A 270 -7.54 -12.51 -1.97
CA TYR A 270 -8.10 -11.77 -3.10
C TYR A 270 -8.27 -10.27 -2.81
N ARG A 271 -8.70 -9.91 -1.61
CA ARG A 271 -8.78 -8.49 -1.17
C ARG A 271 -7.40 -7.83 -1.20
N ARG A 272 -6.35 -8.52 -0.72
CA ARG A 272 -4.98 -7.99 -0.79
C ARG A 272 -4.51 -7.82 -2.23
N ASP A 273 -4.77 -8.80 -3.09
CA ASP A 273 -4.43 -8.73 -4.51
C ASP A 273 -5.14 -7.59 -5.23
N MET A 274 -6.43 -7.38 -4.94
CA MET A 274 -7.21 -6.26 -5.44
C MET A 274 -6.63 -4.90 -5.03
N VAL A 275 -6.28 -4.72 -3.75
CA VAL A 275 -5.68 -3.45 -3.25
C VAL A 275 -4.31 -3.21 -3.88
N ASN A 276 -3.47 -4.25 -3.99
CA ASN A 276 -2.18 -4.19 -4.69
C ASN A 276 -2.36 -3.82 -6.17
N GLY A 277 -3.37 -4.40 -6.82
CA GLY A 277 -3.76 -4.09 -8.19
C GLY A 277 -4.20 -2.64 -8.37
N ALA A 278 -5.05 -2.15 -7.46
CA ALA A 278 -5.53 -0.77 -7.46
C ALA A 278 -4.37 0.24 -7.32
N GLN A 279 -3.44 0.00 -6.39
CA GLN A 279 -2.26 0.85 -6.23
C GLN A 279 -1.35 0.82 -7.45
N ALA A 280 -1.14 -0.35 -8.05
CA ALA A 280 -0.34 -0.47 -9.27
C ALA A 280 -0.95 0.33 -10.43
N LEU A 281 -2.28 0.34 -10.56
CA LEU A 281 -3.00 1.13 -11.55
C LEU A 281 -2.92 2.63 -11.29
N LEU A 282 -3.04 3.06 -10.02
CA LEU A 282 -2.89 4.46 -9.63
C LEU A 282 -1.46 4.98 -9.83
N GLY A 283 -0.46 4.13 -9.60
CA GLY A 283 0.94 4.42 -9.95
C GLY A 283 1.14 4.67 -11.44
N GLN A 284 0.48 3.88 -12.27
CA GLN A 284 0.63 3.95 -13.72
C GLN A 284 -0.22 5.05 -14.37
N ILE A 285 -1.40 5.39 -13.81
CA ILE A 285 -2.31 6.37 -14.42
C ILE A 285 -1.74 7.79 -14.43
N THR A 286 -0.86 8.14 -13.47
CA THR A 286 -0.22 9.46 -13.44
C THR A 286 0.72 9.68 -14.63
N LEU A 287 1.26 8.60 -15.20
CA LEU A 287 2.23 8.62 -16.28
C LEU A 287 1.59 8.45 -17.67
N ILE A 288 0.28 8.21 -17.73
CA ILE A 288 -0.42 7.88 -18.98
C ILE A 288 -0.59 9.08 -19.93
N ASP A 289 -0.53 10.32 -19.41
CA ASP A 289 -0.62 11.53 -20.25
C ASP A 289 0.63 11.80 -21.09
N LEU A 290 1.73 11.12 -20.75
CA LEU A 290 3.05 11.34 -21.34
C LEU A 290 3.33 10.40 -22.52
N GLU A 291 2.45 9.44 -22.78
CA GLU A 291 2.67 8.47 -23.84
C GLU A 291 1.95 8.79 -25.14
N ILE A 292 2.64 8.47 -26.25
CA ILE A 292 1.98 8.23 -27.52
C ILE A 292 1.37 6.84 -27.44
N SER A 293 0.04 6.75 -27.34
CA SER A 293 -0.64 5.45 -27.25
C SER A 293 -1.48 5.17 -28.48
N LEU A 294 -1.32 3.98 -29.07
CA LEU A 294 -2.24 3.44 -30.05
C LEU A 294 -3.29 2.63 -29.30
N GLY A 295 -4.55 3.07 -29.30
CA GLY A 295 -5.62 2.40 -28.57
C GLY A 295 -7.00 3.02 -28.78
N GLN A 296 -8.05 2.27 -28.45
CA GLN A 296 -9.43 2.75 -28.48
C GLN A 296 -9.70 3.76 -27.35
N LEU A 297 -9.11 3.52 -26.17
CA LEU A 297 -9.24 4.38 -24.99
C LEU A 297 -8.06 5.34 -24.89
N GLY A 298 -8.36 6.64 -24.73
CA GLY A 298 -7.37 7.69 -24.51
C GLY A 298 -7.04 7.90 -23.02
N PRO A 299 -5.98 8.68 -22.70
CA PRO A 299 -5.53 8.91 -21.33
C PRO A 299 -6.60 9.58 -20.43
N GLY A 300 -7.37 10.53 -20.98
CA GLY A 300 -8.48 11.17 -20.26
C GLY A 300 -9.63 10.21 -19.94
N ASP A 301 -9.93 9.28 -20.85
CA ASP A 301 -10.98 8.27 -20.66
C ASP A 301 -10.54 7.24 -19.60
N LEU A 302 -9.26 6.82 -19.63
CA LEU A 302 -8.70 5.91 -18.62
C LEU A 302 -8.67 6.53 -17.22
N LYS A 303 -8.48 7.85 -17.10
CA LYS A 303 -8.59 8.55 -15.82
C LYS A 303 -10.00 8.53 -15.27
N LYS A 304 -11.02 8.75 -16.12
CA LYS A 304 -12.43 8.64 -15.72
C LYS A 304 -12.75 7.24 -15.22
N VAL A 305 -12.35 6.21 -15.99
CA VAL A 305 -12.49 4.81 -15.59
C VAL A 305 -11.76 4.53 -14.27
N SER A 306 -10.54 5.05 -14.09
CA SER A 306 -9.77 4.86 -12.85
C SER A 306 -10.42 5.49 -11.60
N ALA A 307 -11.21 6.55 -11.77
CA ALA A 307 -11.93 7.18 -10.66
C ALA A 307 -13.11 6.30 -10.22
N GLU A 308 -13.88 5.78 -11.16
CA GLU A 308 -15.00 4.88 -10.86
C GLU A 308 -14.52 3.52 -10.34
N LEU A 309 -13.41 3.00 -10.87
CA LEU A 309 -12.80 1.77 -10.35
C LEU A 309 -12.34 1.92 -8.90
N ARG A 310 -11.78 3.05 -8.47
CA ARG A 310 -11.45 3.27 -7.05
C ARG A 310 -12.67 3.10 -6.15
N SER A 311 -13.79 3.67 -6.58
CA SER A 311 -15.07 3.59 -5.89
C SER A 311 -15.60 2.14 -5.86
N LEU A 312 -15.42 1.40 -6.95
CA LEU A 312 -15.75 -0.03 -7.04
C LEU A 312 -14.86 -0.88 -6.11
N ALA A 313 -13.55 -0.60 -6.02
CA ALA A 313 -12.62 -1.33 -5.15
C ALA A 313 -13.05 -1.25 -3.69
N PHE A 314 -13.44 -0.04 -3.28
CA PHE A 314 -13.90 0.23 -1.92
C PHE A 314 -15.16 -0.57 -1.58
N ARG A 315 -16.10 -0.71 -2.53
CA ARG A 315 -17.33 -1.48 -2.34
C ARG A 315 -17.14 -3.00 -2.47
N ALA A 316 -16.29 -3.44 -3.39
CA ALA A 316 -15.89 -4.84 -3.52
C ALA A 316 -15.18 -5.36 -2.25
N SER A 317 -14.46 -4.48 -1.55
CA SER A 317 -13.87 -4.80 -0.24
C SER A 317 -14.92 -5.17 0.82
N GLY A 318 -16.15 -4.66 0.71
CA GLY A 318 -17.28 -4.98 1.60
C GLY A 318 -17.82 -6.40 1.41
N LEU A 319 -17.75 -6.94 0.19
CA LEU A 319 -18.28 -8.27 -0.17
C LEU A 319 -17.71 -9.41 0.70
N HIS A 320 -16.45 -9.29 1.12
CA HIS A 320 -15.79 -10.28 1.96
C HIS A 320 -16.23 -10.22 3.44
N SER A 321 -16.88 -9.14 3.87
CA SER A 321 -17.17 -8.89 5.29
C SER A 321 -18.08 -9.94 5.90
N PHE A 322 -19.09 -10.43 5.15
CA PHE A 322 -19.98 -11.50 5.59
C PHE A 322 -19.21 -12.77 5.98
N VAL A 323 -18.32 -13.24 5.11
CA VAL A 323 -17.47 -14.42 5.36
C VAL A 323 -16.60 -14.22 6.61
N ASN A 324 -16.06 -13.02 6.78
CA ASN A 324 -15.26 -12.66 7.95
C ASN A 324 -16.08 -12.61 9.24
N PHE A 325 -17.33 -12.14 9.22
CA PHE A 325 -18.19 -12.14 10.40
C PHE A 325 -18.62 -13.55 10.80
N VAL A 326 -18.98 -14.41 9.83
CA VAL A 326 -19.31 -15.81 10.08
C VAL A 326 -18.09 -16.56 10.63
N ASN A 327 -16.92 -16.40 10.00
CA ASN A 327 -15.68 -17.01 10.50
C ASN A 327 -15.32 -16.50 11.90
N ARG A 328 -15.52 -15.20 12.19
CA ARG A 328 -15.31 -14.65 13.54
C ARG A 328 -16.24 -15.29 14.56
N ALA A 329 -17.51 -15.47 14.22
CA ALA A 329 -18.46 -16.14 15.10
C ALA A 329 -17.99 -17.56 15.43
N ASN A 330 -17.59 -18.31 14.40
CA ASN A 330 -17.04 -19.67 14.53
C ASN A 330 -15.73 -19.73 15.35
N GLU A 331 -14.82 -18.76 15.17
CA GLU A 331 -13.58 -18.65 15.94
C GLU A 331 -13.87 -18.38 17.43
N THR A 332 -14.84 -17.50 17.73
CA THR A 332 -15.24 -17.23 19.11
C THR A 332 -15.90 -18.44 19.76
N ASP A 333 -16.78 -19.15 19.03
CA ASP A 333 -17.43 -20.36 19.54
C ASP A 333 -16.40 -21.47 19.84
N ALA A 334 -15.41 -21.65 18.96
CA ALA A 334 -14.34 -22.62 19.17
C ALA A 334 -13.44 -22.27 20.37
N SER A 335 -13.16 -20.98 20.58
CA SER A 335 -12.38 -20.52 21.74
C SER A 335 -13.15 -20.70 23.04
N GLU A 336 -14.48 -20.55 23.02
CA GLU A 336 -15.35 -20.75 24.18
C GLU A 336 -15.47 -22.24 24.54
N GLU A 337 -15.70 -23.12 23.56
CA GLU A 337 -15.71 -24.57 23.77
C GLU A 337 -14.38 -25.08 24.32
N ALA A 338 -13.25 -24.61 23.76
CA ALA A 338 -11.93 -24.97 24.25
C ALA A 338 -11.62 -24.43 25.66
N ALA A 339 -12.29 -23.36 26.11
CA ALA A 339 -12.16 -22.85 27.47
C ALA A 339 -12.98 -23.68 28.46
N VAL A 340 -14.19 -24.10 28.07
CA VAL A 340 -15.04 -25.01 28.85
C VAL A 340 -14.38 -26.39 29.00
N ASP A 341 -13.82 -26.93 27.93
CA ASP A 341 -13.13 -28.25 27.94
C ASP A 341 -11.87 -28.27 28.82
N LYS A 342 -11.26 -27.10 29.07
CA LYS A 342 -10.03 -26.99 29.86
C LYS A 342 -10.26 -26.83 31.36
N GLU A 343 -11.51 -26.81 31.83
CA GLU A 343 -11.89 -26.49 33.23
C GLU A 343 -11.19 -25.24 33.80
N LEU A 344 -10.68 -24.35 32.93
CA LEU A 344 -10.16 -23.07 33.35
C LEU A 344 -11.40 -22.27 33.76
N GLN A 345 -11.50 -21.86 35.02
CA GLN A 345 -12.47 -20.85 35.46
C GLN A 345 -11.85 -19.45 35.29
N PRO A 346 -11.85 -18.80 34.10
CA PRO A 346 -11.91 -17.37 34.12
C PRO A 346 -13.33 -17.01 34.56
N ALA A 347 -13.49 -16.05 35.48
CA ALA A 347 -14.79 -15.46 35.73
C ALA A 347 -15.44 -15.13 34.37
N PRO A 348 -16.65 -15.64 34.06
CA PRO A 348 -17.24 -15.48 32.75
C PRO A 348 -17.45 -13.99 32.47
N ASP A 349 -16.72 -13.45 31.49
CA ASP A 349 -16.92 -12.08 31.03
C ASP A 349 -18.41 -11.86 30.73
N ARG A 350 -19.01 -10.79 31.25
CA ARG A 350 -20.44 -10.46 31.07
C ARG A 350 -20.89 -10.53 29.60
N SER A 351 -20.01 -10.20 28.66
CA SER A 351 -20.25 -10.25 27.22
C SER A 351 -20.37 -11.68 26.66
N THR A 352 -19.66 -12.67 27.20
CA THR A 352 -19.74 -14.07 26.77
C THR A 352 -21.04 -14.71 27.26
N PHE A 353 -21.46 -14.39 28.49
CA PHE A 353 -22.75 -14.82 29.02
C PHE A 353 -23.94 -14.32 28.19
N VAL A 354 -23.94 -13.03 27.82
CA VAL A 354 -24.99 -12.44 26.98
C VAL A 354 -25.02 -13.10 25.58
N ARG A 355 -23.85 -13.40 25.00
CA ARG A 355 -23.74 -14.11 23.71
C ARG A 355 -24.30 -15.53 23.78
N ARG A 356 -23.93 -16.30 24.80
CA ARG A 356 -24.43 -17.67 24.99
C ARG A 356 -25.95 -17.69 25.04
N ARG A 357 -26.54 -16.78 25.81
CA ARG A 357 -28.00 -16.62 25.90
C ARG A 357 -28.64 -16.19 24.58
N ILE A 358 -27.97 -15.34 23.79
CA ILE A 358 -28.44 -14.97 22.44
C ILE A 358 -28.48 -16.20 21.54
N ARG A 359 -27.42 -17.01 21.53
CA ARG A 359 -27.31 -18.22 20.71
C ARG A 359 -28.33 -19.29 21.09
N GLU A 360 -28.52 -19.51 22.39
CA GLU A 360 -29.53 -20.45 22.89
C GLU A 360 -30.95 -20.04 22.45
N ARG A 361 -31.25 -18.74 22.41
CA ARG A 361 -32.53 -18.24 21.89
C ARG A 361 -32.66 -18.42 20.37
N GLU A 362 -31.60 -18.17 19.60
CA GLU A 362 -31.63 -18.37 18.14
C GLU A 362 -31.90 -19.85 17.80
N ALA A 363 -31.28 -20.76 18.54
CA ALA A 363 -31.48 -22.21 18.38
C ALA A 363 -32.89 -22.65 18.79
N GLN A 364 -33.45 -22.09 19.88
CA GLN A 364 -34.81 -22.41 20.35
C GLN A 364 -35.90 -21.95 19.36
N HIS A 365 -35.69 -20.85 18.65
CA HIS A 365 -36.66 -20.28 17.72
C HIS A 365 -36.42 -20.64 16.25
N GLY A 366 -35.32 -21.34 15.93
CA GLY A 366 -34.97 -21.72 14.56
C GLY A 366 -34.57 -20.53 13.69
N HIS A 367 -33.86 -19.56 14.28
CA HIS A 367 -33.33 -18.35 13.62
C HIS A 367 -31.81 -18.36 13.47
N ASP A 368 -31.20 -19.53 13.59
CA ASP A 368 -29.76 -19.70 13.44
C ASP A 368 -29.31 -19.40 12.01
N LEU A 369 -28.03 -19.02 11.87
CA LEU A 369 -27.35 -18.86 10.58
C LEU A 369 -27.55 -20.07 9.64
N ASP A 370 -27.58 -21.29 10.19
CA ASP A 370 -27.80 -22.52 9.42
C ASP A 370 -29.19 -22.58 8.74
N SER A 371 -30.18 -21.87 9.28
CA SER A 371 -31.54 -21.79 8.72
C SER A 371 -31.74 -20.64 7.73
N LEU A 372 -31.04 -19.51 7.94
CA LEU A 372 -31.19 -18.30 7.14
C LEU A 372 -30.28 -18.28 5.89
N VAL A 373 -29.11 -18.91 5.95
CA VAL A 373 -28.16 -18.95 4.82
C VAL A 373 -28.70 -19.65 3.57
N PRO A 374 -29.43 -20.78 3.66
CA PRO A 374 -30.05 -21.40 2.48
C PRO A 374 -31.10 -20.49 1.82
N ILE A 375 -31.92 -19.80 2.62
CA ILE A 375 -32.90 -18.82 2.12
C ILE A 375 -32.19 -17.67 1.41
N LEU A 376 -31.06 -17.22 1.97
CA LEU A 376 -30.21 -16.19 1.37
C LEU A 376 -29.53 -16.66 0.09
N GLU A 377 -29.14 -17.93 0.00
CA GLU A 377 -28.54 -18.51 -1.19
C GLU A 377 -29.51 -18.47 -2.36
N GLU A 378 -30.75 -18.96 -2.17
CA GLU A 378 -31.82 -18.95 -3.17
C GLU A 378 -32.20 -17.52 -3.57
N ALA A 379 -32.38 -16.63 -2.58
CA ALA A 379 -32.80 -15.26 -2.79
C ALA A 379 -31.72 -14.33 -3.36
N SER A 380 -30.45 -14.76 -3.44
CA SER A 380 -29.36 -13.95 -4.01
C SER A 380 -28.77 -14.54 -5.28
N LEU A 381 -29.24 -15.71 -5.72
CA LEU A 381 -28.65 -16.47 -6.83
C LEU A 381 -28.69 -15.68 -8.13
N ARG A 382 -29.85 -15.09 -8.48
CA ARG A 382 -30.02 -14.31 -9.71
C ARG A 382 -29.08 -13.11 -9.74
N LEU A 383 -29.06 -12.31 -8.65
CA LEU A 383 -28.21 -11.13 -8.54
C LEU A 383 -26.72 -11.49 -8.59
N ARG A 384 -26.29 -12.56 -7.91
CA ARG A 384 -24.88 -13.01 -7.92
C ARG A 384 -24.43 -13.44 -9.32
N LEU A 385 -25.24 -14.21 -10.03
CA LEU A 385 -24.93 -14.64 -11.40
C LEU A 385 -24.89 -13.44 -12.36
N ALA A 386 -25.81 -12.48 -12.22
CA ALA A 386 -25.80 -11.25 -13.01
C ALA A 386 -24.54 -10.40 -12.73
N CYS A 387 -24.16 -10.19 -11.46
CA CYS A 387 -22.96 -9.43 -11.10
C CYS A 387 -21.67 -10.16 -11.55
N GLU A 388 -21.63 -11.51 -11.54
CA GLU A 388 -20.54 -12.31 -12.13
C GLU A 388 -20.46 -12.14 -13.66
N ALA A 389 -21.58 -12.32 -14.37
CA ALA A 389 -21.67 -12.19 -15.82
C ALA A 389 -21.28 -10.78 -16.29
N CYS A 390 -21.76 -9.74 -15.58
CA CYS A 390 -21.42 -8.35 -15.86
C CYS A 390 -19.93 -8.04 -15.65
N THR A 391 -19.34 -8.53 -14.56
CA THR A 391 -17.91 -8.30 -14.28
C THR A 391 -17.04 -9.04 -15.31
N LYS A 392 -17.43 -10.26 -15.73
CA LYS A 392 -16.80 -10.98 -16.85
C LYS A 392 -17.01 -10.27 -18.19
N GLY A 393 -18.19 -9.75 -18.47
CA GLY A 393 -18.46 -8.95 -19.66
C GLY A 393 -17.58 -7.69 -19.73
N ALA A 394 -17.35 -7.02 -18.60
CA ALA A 394 -16.39 -5.91 -18.52
C ALA A 394 -14.95 -6.37 -18.77
N LEU A 395 -14.53 -7.53 -18.21
CA LEU A 395 -13.21 -8.14 -18.47
C LEU A 395 -13.01 -8.43 -19.96
N ASP A 396 -14.00 -9.06 -20.60
CA ASP A 396 -13.99 -9.40 -22.02
C ASP A 396 -13.96 -8.13 -22.89
N TRP A 397 -14.71 -7.09 -22.51
CA TRP A 397 -14.66 -5.80 -23.19
C TRP A 397 -13.26 -5.16 -23.12
N PHE A 398 -12.61 -5.16 -21.94
CA PHE A 398 -11.24 -4.68 -21.81
C PHE A 398 -10.24 -5.52 -22.61
N GLU A 399 -10.45 -6.84 -22.69
CA GLU A 399 -9.62 -7.75 -23.49
C GLU A 399 -9.75 -7.46 -24.99
N GLU A 400 -10.98 -7.26 -25.48
CA GLU A 400 -11.25 -6.89 -26.86
C GLU A 400 -10.70 -5.51 -27.23
N CYS A 401 -10.77 -4.54 -26.32
CA CYS A 401 -10.13 -3.23 -26.49
C CYS A 401 -8.60 -3.35 -26.59
N ASN A 402 -8.03 -4.39 -25.97
CA ASN A 402 -6.60 -4.60 -25.93
C ASN A 402 -6.06 -5.52 -27.04
N SER A 403 -6.89 -6.42 -27.58
CA SER A 403 -6.50 -7.40 -28.58
C SER A 403 -6.38 -6.81 -29.98
N ALA A 404 -5.39 -7.28 -30.74
CA ALA A 404 -5.18 -6.97 -32.16
C ALA A 404 -5.12 -5.47 -32.50
N ARG A 405 -4.61 -4.59 -31.62
CA ARG A 405 -4.56 -3.11 -31.85
C ARG A 405 -3.94 -2.72 -33.19
N TRP A 406 -2.77 -3.28 -33.51
CA TRP A 406 -2.06 -3.02 -34.76
C TRP A 406 -2.79 -3.62 -35.96
N THR A 407 -3.31 -4.83 -35.83
CA THR A 407 -4.07 -5.51 -36.88
C THR A 407 -5.41 -4.83 -37.18
N LYS A 408 -6.09 -4.30 -36.15
CA LYS A 408 -7.33 -3.50 -36.26
C LYS A 408 -7.05 -2.11 -36.83
N PHE A 409 -5.94 -1.48 -36.46
CA PHE A 409 -5.49 -0.22 -37.07
C PHE A 409 -5.07 -0.39 -38.54
N LEU A 410 -4.46 -1.51 -38.92
CA LEU A 410 -4.10 -1.78 -40.32
C LEU A 410 -5.30 -2.28 -41.16
N ARG A 411 -6.30 -2.93 -40.54
CA ARG A 411 -7.54 -3.39 -41.20
C ARG A 411 -8.75 -2.46 -40.99
N ILE A 412 -8.53 -1.16 -40.74
CA ILE A 412 -9.58 -0.14 -40.51
C ILE A 412 -10.72 -0.20 -41.55
N LYS A 413 -10.44 -0.60 -42.80
CA LYS A 413 -11.44 -0.69 -43.88
C LYS A 413 -12.34 -1.94 -43.86
N LYS A 414 -12.09 -2.97 -43.04
CA LYS A 414 -12.76 -4.28 -43.14
C LYS A 414 -13.41 -4.80 -41.85
N GLN A 415 -13.49 -3.99 -40.81
CA GLN A 415 -14.22 -4.34 -39.58
C GLN A 415 -15.69 -3.96 -39.77
N THR A 416 -16.55 -4.96 -39.92
CA THR A 416 -17.97 -4.81 -40.23
C THR A 416 -18.66 -4.05 -39.10
N ARG A 417 -19.32 -2.93 -39.40
CA ARG A 417 -20.15 -2.16 -38.44
C ARG A 417 -21.09 -3.04 -37.60
N ALA A 418 -21.53 -4.18 -38.17
CA ALA A 418 -22.32 -5.20 -37.50
C ALA A 418 -21.64 -5.80 -36.24
N GLN A 419 -20.34 -6.10 -36.27
CA GLN A 419 -19.64 -6.68 -35.11
C GLN A 419 -19.47 -5.68 -33.96
N LEU A 420 -19.35 -4.38 -34.29
CA LEU A 420 -19.28 -3.31 -33.29
C LEU A 420 -20.64 -3.06 -32.63
N LEU A 421 -21.72 -3.13 -33.42
CA LEU A 421 -23.08 -3.02 -32.89
C LEU A 421 -23.42 -4.22 -32.01
N GLU A 422 -23.10 -5.45 -32.44
CA GLU A 422 -23.34 -6.68 -31.65
C GLU A 422 -22.65 -6.64 -30.28
N ARG A 423 -21.46 -6.04 -30.21
CA ARG A 423 -20.73 -5.85 -28.95
C ARG A 423 -21.44 -4.86 -28.02
N HIS A 424 -21.88 -3.73 -28.58
CA HIS A 424 -22.58 -2.70 -27.82
C HIS A 424 -23.88 -3.26 -27.24
N THR A 425 -24.66 -3.95 -28.07
CA THR A 425 -25.94 -4.57 -27.66
C THR A 425 -25.74 -5.64 -26.59
N LYS A 426 -24.61 -6.38 -26.61
CA LYS A 426 -24.28 -7.34 -25.53
C LYS A 426 -24.05 -6.63 -24.19
N LEU A 427 -23.33 -5.52 -24.18
CA LEU A 427 -23.11 -4.75 -22.94
C LEU A 427 -24.40 -4.09 -22.43
N GLU A 428 -25.22 -3.55 -23.33
CA GLU A 428 -26.53 -2.99 -22.97
C GLU A 428 -27.46 -4.06 -22.40
N ALA A 429 -27.49 -5.26 -23.00
CA ALA A 429 -28.29 -6.38 -22.50
C ALA A 429 -27.84 -6.82 -21.09
N LEU A 430 -26.52 -6.93 -20.85
CA LEU A 430 -26.00 -7.26 -19.53
C LEU A 430 -26.32 -6.17 -18.49
N LEU A 431 -26.25 -4.90 -18.88
CA LEU A 431 -26.62 -3.79 -18.00
C LEU A 431 -28.12 -3.82 -17.66
N GLY A 432 -28.99 -4.08 -18.64
CA GLY A 432 -30.43 -4.22 -18.42
C GLY A 432 -30.74 -5.37 -17.45
N GLU A 433 -30.16 -6.56 -17.68
CA GLU A 433 -30.35 -7.71 -16.80
C GLU A 433 -29.89 -7.45 -15.35
N LEU A 434 -28.81 -6.70 -15.17
CA LEU A 434 -28.31 -6.33 -13.84
C LEU A 434 -29.23 -5.34 -13.12
N VAL A 435 -29.76 -4.34 -13.84
CA VAL A 435 -30.70 -3.36 -13.28
C VAL A 435 -32.00 -4.05 -12.88
N ASP A 436 -32.55 -4.90 -13.75
CA ASP A 436 -33.77 -5.67 -13.48
C ASP A 436 -33.58 -6.60 -12.28
N ALA A 437 -32.47 -7.34 -12.23
CA ALA A 437 -32.15 -8.22 -11.10
C ALA A 437 -31.96 -7.46 -9.78
N LEU A 438 -31.40 -6.25 -9.83
CA LEU A 438 -31.23 -5.39 -8.66
C LEU A 438 -32.57 -4.84 -8.16
N GLU A 439 -33.47 -4.46 -9.05
CA GLU A 439 -34.82 -3.99 -8.69
C GLU A 439 -35.68 -5.13 -8.13
N GLU A 440 -35.62 -6.32 -8.74
CA GLU A 440 -36.27 -7.54 -8.22
C GLU A 440 -35.73 -7.91 -6.82
N PHE A 441 -34.42 -7.81 -6.62
CA PHE A 441 -33.81 -8.08 -5.32
C PHE A 441 -34.27 -7.11 -4.22
N LYS A 442 -34.36 -5.81 -4.55
CA LYS A 442 -34.80 -4.75 -3.62
C LYS A 442 -36.26 -4.90 -3.19
N THR A 443 -37.13 -5.28 -4.14
CA THR A 443 -38.59 -5.28 -3.94
C THR A 443 -39.14 -6.64 -3.49
N VAL A 444 -38.66 -7.74 -4.05
CA VAL A 444 -39.25 -9.08 -3.88
C VAL A 444 -38.36 -9.98 -3.02
N GLU A 445 -37.06 -10.06 -3.33
CA GLU A 445 -36.20 -11.07 -2.72
C GLU A 445 -35.82 -10.75 -1.27
N ARG A 446 -35.67 -9.47 -0.92
CA ARG A 446 -35.46 -9.03 0.46
C ARG A 446 -36.55 -9.54 1.41
N VAL A 447 -37.81 -9.49 0.97
CA VAL A 447 -38.97 -9.90 1.77
C VAL A 447 -38.92 -11.39 2.12
N LYS A 448 -38.29 -12.22 1.28
CA LYS A 448 -38.13 -13.67 1.54
C LYS A 448 -37.32 -13.96 2.81
N LEU A 449 -36.34 -13.11 3.18
CA LEU A 449 -35.52 -13.25 4.39
C LEU A 449 -36.30 -12.99 5.68
N ILE A 450 -37.36 -12.18 5.59
CA ILE A 450 -38.20 -11.79 6.74
C ILE A 450 -39.30 -12.84 6.96
N LYS A 451 -39.58 -13.71 5.97
CA LYS A 451 -40.65 -14.72 6.05
C LYS A 451 -40.66 -15.60 7.30
N PRO A 452 -39.51 -16.12 7.78
CA PRO A 452 -39.46 -16.91 9.01
C PRO A 452 -39.92 -16.13 10.26
N TYR A 453 -39.79 -14.80 10.23
CA TYR A 453 -40.15 -13.90 11.33
C TYR A 453 -41.64 -13.51 11.33
N HIS A 454 -42.39 -13.72 10.24
CA HIS A 454 -43.84 -13.46 10.22
C HIS A 454 -44.63 -14.23 11.28
N ARG A 455 -44.11 -15.36 11.78
CA ARG A 455 -44.77 -16.19 12.81
C ARG A 455 -45.04 -15.44 14.12
N PHE A 456 -44.26 -14.39 14.40
CA PHE A 456 -44.31 -13.59 15.63
C PHE A 456 -45.22 -12.34 15.53
N PHE A 457 -45.71 -12.02 14.34
CA PHE A 457 -46.57 -10.84 14.10
C PHE A 457 -48.00 -11.27 13.76
N ASP A 458 -48.96 -10.44 14.12
CA ASP A 458 -50.36 -10.63 13.72
C ASP A 458 -50.58 -10.16 12.27
N PRO A 459 -51.29 -10.95 11.44
CA PRO A 459 -51.43 -10.70 10.01
C PRO A 459 -52.30 -9.48 9.65
N GLU A 460 -53.12 -8.98 10.58
CA GLU A 460 -54.06 -7.88 10.33
C GLU A 460 -53.59 -6.53 10.90
N THR A 461 -52.86 -6.52 12.01
CA THR A 461 -52.37 -5.29 12.68
C THR A 461 -50.89 -5.04 12.46
N GLY A 462 -50.11 -6.04 12.03
CA GLY A 462 -48.67 -5.93 11.84
C GLY A 462 -47.87 -5.78 13.15
N VAL A 463 -48.53 -5.87 14.30
CA VAL A 463 -47.96 -5.75 15.65
C VAL A 463 -47.58 -7.15 16.18
N LEU A 464 -46.64 -7.21 17.12
CA LEU A 464 -46.28 -8.44 17.84
C LEU A 464 -47.50 -9.07 18.52
N LYS A 465 -47.68 -10.40 18.36
CA LYS A 465 -48.70 -11.18 19.05
C LYS A 465 -48.66 -10.95 20.56
N GLU A 466 -49.82 -10.85 21.21
CA GLU A 466 -49.91 -10.62 22.67
C GLU A 466 -49.19 -11.69 23.49
N GLU A 467 -49.19 -12.96 23.05
CA GLU A 467 -48.43 -14.05 23.66
C GLU A 467 -46.91 -13.82 23.63
N VAL A 468 -46.42 -13.15 22.58
CA VAL A 468 -45.01 -12.80 22.39
C VAL A 468 -44.69 -11.52 23.16
N LYS A 469 -45.61 -10.55 23.27
CA LYS A 469 -45.47 -9.37 24.14
C LYS A 469 -45.35 -9.76 25.63
N MET A 470 -46.14 -10.74 26.09
CA MET A 470 -46.04 -11.29 27.46
C MET A 470 -44.72 -12.05 27.72
N LYS A 471 -44.24 -12.84 26.74
CA LYS A 471 -42.91 -13.49 26.80
C LYS A 471 -41.75 -12.50 26.63
N ALA A 472 -41.97 -11.38 25.95
CA ALA A 472 -41.00 -10.28 25.84
C ALA A 472 -40.78 -9.58 27.18
N ALA A 473 -41.83 -9.43 28.00
CA ALA A 473 -41.71 -8.97 29.39
C ALA A 473 -40.93 -9.97 30.28
N GLY A 474 -40.96 -11.26 29.94
CA GLY A 474 -40.15 -12.33 30.55
C GLY A 474 -38.71 -12.46 30.02
N ASN A 475 -38.26 -11.57 29.12
CA ASN A 475 -36.91 -11.59 28.52
C ASN A 475 -36.66 -12.74 27.51
N GLU A 476 -37.73 -13.27 26.90
CA GLU A 476 -37.77 -14.36 25.88
C GLU A 476 -38.17 -13.86 24.47
N LEU A 477 -37.73 -12.66 24.05
CA LEU A 477 -37.93 -12.20 22.67
C LEU A 477 -36.88 -12.82 21.71
N PHE A 478 -37.24 -13.01 20.44
CA PHE A 478 -36.33 -13.50 19.39
C PHE A 478 -35.10 -12.59 19.18
N SER A 479 -33.95 -13.18 18.83
CA SER A 479 -32.71 -12.43 18.54
C SER A 479 -32.61 -12.10 17.05
N ALA A 480 -32.20 -10.87 16.74
CA ALA A 480 -32.00 -10.38 15.37
C ALA A 480 -30.53 -10.43 14.91
N ARG A 481 -29.59 -10.99 15.69
CA ARG A 481 -28.15 -10.98 15.36
C ARG A 481 -27.88 -11.74 14.07
N SER A 482 -28.39 -12.96 13.93
CA SER A 482 -28.22 -13.76 12.71
C SER A 482 -28.90 -13.11 11.48
N LEU A 483 -30.04 -12.43 11.67
CA LEU A 483 -30.69 -11.63 10.63
C LEU A 483 -29.84 -10.43 10.19
N PHE A 484 -29.23 -9.71 11.13
CA PHE A 484 -28.34 -8.57 10.82
C PHE A 484 -27.10 -9.00 10.04
N LEU A 485 -26.57 -10.19 10.30
CA LEU A 485 -25.48 -10.75 9.49
C LEU A 485 -25.93 -11.03 8.04
N CYS A 486 -27.15 -11.53 7.84
CA CYS A 486 -27.72 -11.67 6.50
C CYS A 486 -27.95 -10.30 5.83
N PHE A 487 -28.38 -9.28 6.58
CA PHE A 487 -28.55 -7.92 6.06
C PHE A 487 -27.24 -7.25 5.68
N VAL A 488 -26.15 -7.52 6.39
CA VAL A 488 -24.80 -7.09 5.98
C VAL A 488 -24.46 -7.65 4.60
N PHE A 489 -24.80 -8.91 4.32
CA PHE A 489 -24.60 -9.48 3.00
C PHE A 489 -25.46 -8.79 1.93
N THR A 490 -26.76 -8.59 2.20
CA THR A 490 -27.65 -7.95 1.23
C THR A 490 -27.24 -6.51 0.92
N ASP A 491 -26.88 -5.74 1.94
CA ASP A 491 -26.49 -4.33 1.81
C ASP A 491 -25.16 -4.17 1.05
N THR A 492 -24.16 -5.00 1.38
CA THR A 492 -22.86 -4.98 0.68
C THR A 492 -22.98 -5.42 -0.77
N MET A 493 -23.86 -6.40 -1.07
CA MET A 493 -24.12 -6.84 -2.44
C MET A 493 -24.86 -5.78 -3.25
N GLU A 494 -25.89 -5.16 -2.68
CA GLU A 494 -26.62 -4.05 -3.31
C GLU A 494 -25.68 -2.87 -3.57
N ALA A 495 -24.87 -2.46 -2.58
CA ALA A 495 -23.92 -1.35 -2.73
C ALA A 495 -22.90 -1.62 -3.84
N PHE A 496 -22.41 -2.87 -3.94
CA PHE A 496 -21.50 -3.28 -4.99
C PHE A 496 -22.18 -3.25 -6.37
N CYS A 497 -23.36 -3.84 -6.51
CA CYS A 497 -24.03 -3.92 -7.81
C CYS A 497 -24.53 -2.53 -8.29
N GLU A 498 -24.94 -1.60 -7.40
CA GLU A 498 -25.21 -0.20 -7.77
C GLU A 498 -24.00 0.49 -8.43
N ARG A 499 -22.79 0.25 -7.92
CA ARG A 499 -21.58 0.81 -8.53
C ARG A 499 -21.08 0.03 -9.72
N LEU A 500 -21.36 -1.27 -9.78
CA LEU A 500 -21.14 -2.02 -11.01
C LEU A 500 -22.01 -1.46 -12.14
N VAL A 501 -23.28 -1.11 -11.87
CA VAL A 501 -24.16 -0.41 -12.82
C VAL A 501 -23.56 0.92 -13.26
N SER A 502 -23.12 1.79 -12.32
CA SER A 502 -22.49 3.07 -12.68
C SER A 502 -21.23 2.88 -13.53
N VAL A 503 -20.39 1.89 -13.21
CA VAL A 503 -19.19 1.56 -14.00
C VAL A 503 -19.59 1.09 -15.40
N LEU A 504 -20.57 0.18 -15.53
CA LEU A 504 -21.05 -0.31 -16.82
C LEU A 504 -21.67 0.81 -17.66
N GLN A 505 -22.45 1.73 -17.08
CA GLN A 505 -22.98 2.91 -17.77
C GLN A 505 -21.84 3.76 -18.37
N VAL A 506 -20.76 3.97 -17.60
CA VAL A 506 -19.57 4.65 -18.10
C VAL A 506 -18.93 3.86 -19.25
N LEU A 507 -18.81 2.53 -19.15
CA LEU A 507 -18.27 1.69 -20.22
C LEU A 507 -19.13 1.73 -21.50
N VAL A 508 -20.45 1.65 -21.38
CA VAL A 508 -21.41 1.77 -22.50
C VAL A 508 -21.27 3.15 -23.17
N SER A 509 -21.21 4.22 -22.37
CA SER A 509 -21.01 5.58 -22.89
C SER A 509 -19.67 5.76 -23.61
N LEU A 510 -18.62 5.10 -23.13
CA LEU A 510 -17.29 5.13 -23.74
C LEU A 510 -17.24 4.33 -25.03
N ASP A 511 -17.89 3.17 -25.07
CA ASP A 511 -18.00 2.34 -26.27
C ASP A 511 -18.77 3.07 -27.39
N GLN A 512 -19.85 3.79 -27.03
CA GLN A 512 -20.60 4.63 -27.96
C GLN A 512 -19.75 5.78 -28.53
N LYS A 513 -19.00 6.49 -27.66
CA LYS A 513 -18.16 7.65 -28.05
C LYS A 513 -16.89 7.26 -28.81
N ARG A 514 -16.31 6.08 -28.53
CA ARG A 514 -14.99 5.66 -29.03
C ARG A 514 -15.06 4.29 -29.72
N ARG A 515 -15.60 4.25 -30.95
CA ARG A 515 -15.79 2.99 -31.71
C ARG A 515 -14.54 2.46 -32.43
N MET A 516 -13.48 3.28 -32.60
CA MET A 516 -12.31 2.94 -33.41
C MET A 516 -10.99 3.26 -32.70
N PRO A 517 -9.93 2.44 -32.88
CA PRO A 517 -8.61 2.75 -32.35
C PRO A 517 -8.00 3.98 -33.04
N ARG A 518 -7.41 4.88 -32.25
CA ARG A 518 -6.70 6.07 -32.74
C ARG A 518 -5.32 6.17 -32.09
N ILE A 519 -4.45 6.98 -32.68
CA ILE A 519 -3.18 7.39 -32.06
C ILE A 519 -3.49 8.59 -31.17
N TRP A 520 -3.16 8.48 -29.89
CA TRP A 520 -3.25 9.55 -28.90
C TRP A 520 -1.89 10.20 -28.75
N LEU A 521 -1.83 11.53 -28.89
CA LEU A 521 -0.62 12.32 -28.68
C LEU A 521 -0.51 12.76 -27.21
N PRO A 522 0.72 12.92 -26.68
CA PRO A 522 0.97 13.30 -25.31
C PRO A 522 0.54 14.77 -25.07
N SER A 523 -0.22 15.00 -24.00
CA SER A 523 -0.69 16.34 -23.60
C SER A 523 -0.04 16.83 -22.29
N GLY A 524 0.78 15.99 -21.65
CA GLY A 524 1.21 16.18 -20.26
C GLY A 524 2.59 16.80 -19.99
N PHE A 525 3.43 17.06 -21.00
CA PHE A 525 4.82 17.48 -20.77
C PHE A 525 4.94 18.78 -19.93
N GLY A 526 4.09 19.78 -20.19
CA GLY A 526 4.08 21.05 -19.44
C GLY A 526 3.52 20.93 -18.00
N LYS A 527 2.47 20.12 -17.81
CA LYS A 527 1.83 19.92 -16.50
C LYS A 527 2.72 19.11 -15.55
N LEU A 528 3.43 18.11 -16.06
CA LEU A 528 4.37 17.31 -15.27
C LEU A 528 5.62 18.10 -14.88
N GLY A 529 6.18 18.90 -15.80
CA GLY A 529 7.32 19.76 -15.50
C GLY A 529 7.03 20.72 -14.34
N ARG A 530 5.84 21.34 -14.35
CA ARG A 530 5.36 22.22 -13.27
C ARG A 530 5.14 21.45 -11.94
N LYS A 531 4.68 20.20 -12.02
CA LYS A 531 4.51 19.31 -10.85
C LYS A 531 5.83 18.77 -10.28
N LEU A 532 6.86 18.61 -11.12
CA LEU A 532 8.22 18.26 -10.73
C LEU A 532 8.96 19.42 -10.05
N LEU A 533 8.69 20.66 -10.49
CA LEU A 533 9.22 21.88 -9.87
C LEU A 533 8.56 22.19 -8.52
N ASN A 534 7.27 21.89 -8.35
CA ASN A 534 6.56 22.03 -7.07
C ASN A 534 6.85 20.84 -6.13
N ARG A 535 7.94 20.98 -5.35
CA ARG A 535 8.49 20.02 -4.37
C ARG A 535 7.52 19.42 -3.33
N ARG A 536 6.27 19.88 -3.21
CA ARG A 536 5.29 19.41 -2.20
C ARG A 536 4.26 18.38 -2.70
N SER A 537 4.16 18.13 -4.01
CA SER A 537 3.09 17.27 -4.60
C SER A 537 3.59 15.88 -5.08
N LEU A 538 4.86 15.54 -4.84
CA LEU A 538 5.52 14.34 -5.38
C LEU A 538 5.41 13.10 -4.48
N ASP A 539 4.56 13.16 -3.46
CA ASP A 539 4.51 12.20 -2.35
C ASP A 539 3.64 10.97 -2.60
N GLY A 540 3.15 10.77 -3.82
CA GLY A 540 2.36 9.60 -4.20
C GLY A 540 2.84 8.98 -5.50
N THR A 541 2.91 7.65 -5.54
CA THR A 541 2.56 6.89 -6.75
C THR A 541 3.53 6.89 -7.94
N VAL A 542 4.84 6.67 -7.72
CA VAL A 542 5.70 6.15 -8.80
C VAL A 542 6.43 4.91 -8.30
N VAL A 543 5.94 3.74 -8.71
CA VAL A 543 6.61 2.45 -8.47
C VAL A 543 7.84 2.39 -9.40
N SER A 544 8.99 2.79 -8.87
CA SER A 544 10.30 2.43 -9.40
C SER A 544 10.89 1.31 -8.56
N PRO A 545 11.84 0.51 -9.08
CA PRO A 545 12.52 -0.50 -8.29
C PRO A 545 13.41 0.21 -7.25
N ALA A 546 12.80 0.66 -6.16
CA ALA A 546 13.51 1.16 -5.01
C ALA A 546 14.22 -0.02 -4.36
N MET A 547 15.54 0.09 -4.23
CA MET A 547 16.39 -0.88 -3.56
C MET A 547 16.40 -0.59 -2.05
N GLY A 548 15.22 -0.41 -1.48
CA GLY A 548 14.96 0.03 -0.10
C GLY A 548 13.50 0.41 0.10
N THR A 549 12.96 0.21 1.31
CA THR A 549 11.58 0.51 1.67
C THR A 549 11.34 2.03 1.67
N ASP A 550 10.34 2.48 0.92
CA ASP A 550 9.98 3.88 0.74
C ASP A 550 9.35 4.50 2.02
N HIS A 551 9.71 5.77 2.27
CA HIS A 551 9.10 6.71 3.21
C HIS A 551 9.26 6.45 4.73
N ASP A 552 9.39 7.52 5.52
CA ASP A 552 9.17 7.47 6.96
C ASP A 552 7.70 7.07 7.21
N LEU A 553 7.49 5.75 7.37
CA LEU A 553 6.18 5.13 7.56
C LEU A 553 5.42 5.68 8.77
N THR A 554 6.08 6.46 9.62
CA THR A 554 5.52 7.02 10.85
C THR A 554 4.80 8.36 10.65
N ARG A 555 4.90 9.01 9.47
CA ARG A 555 4.29 10.33 9.20
C ARG A 555 3.24 10.28 8.10
N PHE A 556 2.04 10.83 8.36
CA PHE A 556 0.96 10.96 7.38
C PHE A 556 0.93 12.39 6.81
N PRO A 557 0.96 12.58 5.47
CA PRO A 557 1.03 13.90 4.83
C PRO A 557 -0.23 14.76 4.99
N ASN A 558 -1.36 14.19 5.41
CA ASN A 558 -2.69 14.84 5.35
C ASN A 558 -3.23 15.32 6.71
N GLU A 559 -2.42 15.46 7.75
CA GLU A 559 -2.90 16.07 9.01
C GLU A 559 -3.28 17.55 8.89
N ASP A 560 -2.91 18.22 7.79
CA ASP A 560 -3.06 19.67 7.60
C ASP A 560 -4.39 20.07 6.90
N ALA A 561 -5.17 19.11 6.36
CA ALA A 561 -6.43 19.38 5.65
C ALA A 561 -7.68 19.29 6.54
N ARG A 562 -7.56 19.64 7.83
CA ARG A 562 -8.55 19.33 8.88
C ARG A 562 -9.82 20.21 8.89
N THR A 563 -9.97 21.26 8.08
CA THR A 563 -11.09 22.21 8.28
C THR A 563 -11.72 22.83 7.03
N GLY A 564 -11.44 22.36 5.82
CA GLY A 564 -12.09 22.87 4.59
C GLY A 564 -13.48 22.27 4.28
N PHE A 565 -14.05 21.44 5.16
CA PHE A 565 -15.11 20.51 4.74
C PHE A 565 -16.55 21.09 4.71
N TYR A 566 -16.77 22.32 5.16
CA TYR A 566 -18.13 22.92 5.18
C TYR A 566 -18.26 24.32 4.56
N LEU A 567 -17.24 24.88 3.90
CA LEU A 567 -17.34 26.24 3.33
C LEU A 567 -16.76 26.43 1.91
N ASP A 568 -16.31 25.38 1.21
CA ASP A 568 -15.93 25.50 -0.21
C ASP A 568 -17.06 24.96 -1.10
N GLU A 569 -18.20 25.67 -1.16
CA GLU A 569 -19.32 25.30 -2.04
C GLU A 569 -19.34 25.98 -3.41
N ASP A 570 -18.54 27.02 -3.72
CA ASP A 570 -18.84 27.85 -4.89
C ASP A 570 -17.72 28.10 -5.93
N ASN A 571 -16.65 27.30 -6.02
CA ASN A 571 -15.63 27.61 -7.06
C ASN A 571 -14.89 26.43 -7.70
N GLU A 572 -15.63 25.58 -8.44
CA GLU A 572 -15.05 24.89 -9.60
C GLU A 572 -16.08 24.82 -10.74
N GLY A 573 -16.19 25.91 -11.49
CA GLY A 573 -16.93 25.99 -12.75
C GLY A 573 -16.22 26.86 -13.77
N GLY A 574 -15.72 26.25 -14.85
CA GLY A 574 -15.39 26.93 -16.11
C GLY A 574 -13.94 27.36 -16.31
N ASP A 575 -13.18 26.59 -17.09
CA ASP A 575 -12.01 27.10 -17.82
C ASP A 575 -12.29 26.86 -19.32
N GLU A 576 -13.15 27.71 -19.88
CA GLU A 576 -13.22 27.99 -21.33
C GLU A 576 -12.69 29.40 -21.54
N GLY A 577 -11.73 29.54 -22.46
CA GLY A 577 -10.87 30.72 -22.58
C GLY A 577 -11.55 31.97 -23.13
N GLY A 578 -10.86 33.09 -22.90
CA GLY A 578 -11.11 34.38 -23.55
C GLY A 578 -10.23 35.47 -22.94
N ASP A 579 -9.25 35.95 -23.70
CA ASP A 579 -8.43 37.12 -23.39
C ASP A 579 -9.28 38.40 -23.42
N VAL A 580 -9.21 39.27 -22.41
CA VAL A 580 -9.19 40.75 -22.49
C VAL A 580 -8.68 41.33 -21.16
N GLU A 581 -7.56 42.05 -21.19
CA GLU A 581 -7.14 42.99 -20.13
C GLU A 581 -7.80 44.35 -20.36
N GLU A 582 -8.44 44.93 -19.33
CA GLU A 582 -8.41 46.38 -19.07
C GLU A 582 -8.88 46.65 -17.62
N GLY A 583 -8.19 47.57 -16.94
CA GLY A 583 -8.24 47.72 -15.49
C GLY A 583 -9.37 48.59 -14.92
N VAL A 584 -9.45 48.64 -13.59
CA VAL A 584 -9.61 49.83 -12.73
C VAL A 584 -9.78 49.38 -11.26
N GLN A 585 -9.34 50.27 -10.37
CA GLN A 585 -9.11 50.16 -8.93
C GLN A 585 -10.31 49.78 -8.05
N GLY A 586 -10.02 48.95 -7.04
CA GLY A 586 -10.27 49.26 -5.62
C GLY A 586 -11.67 49.01 -5.06
N GLN A 587 -11.80 47.98 -4.19
CA GLN A 587 -12.20 48.18 -2.79
C GLN A 587 -12.06 46.89 -1.97
N ASN A 588 -11.34 47.04 -0.86
CA ASN A 588 -11.23 46.07 0.23
C ASN A 588 -12.62 45.67 0.74
N ARG A 589 -12.99 44.39 0.62
CA ARG A 589 -13.94 43.75 1.53
C ARG A 589 -13.25 42.53 2.14
N LYS A 590 -13.00 42.64 3.45
CA LYS A 590 -12.33 41.63 4.27
C LYS A 590 -13.08 40.30 4.16
N GLU A 591 -12.48 39.32 3.49
CA GLU A 591 -12.86 37.92 3.57
C GLU A 591 -12.59 37.41 4.99
N GLY A 592 -13.56 36.65 5.51
CA GLY A 592 -13.52 36.04 6.82
C GLY A 592 -12.35 35.08 6.94
N ASN A 593 -11.57 35.29 8.01
CA ASN A 593 -10.41 34.52 8.40
C ASN A 593 -10.78 33.04 8.60
N GLY A 594 -10.48 32.18 7.64
CA GLY A 594 -10.42 30.73 7.87
C GLY A 594 -9.32 30.44 8.89
N VAL A 595 -9.69 29.98 10.08
CA VAL A 595 -8.73 29.67 11.15
C VAL A 595 -7.91 28.45 10.73
N HIS A 596 -6.74 28.69 10.15
CA HIS A 596 -5.69 27.69 10.00
C HIS A 596 -5.17 27.36 11.41
N VAL A 597 -5.54 26.20 11.95
CA VAL A 597 -4.98 25.72 13.21
C VAL A 597 -3.65 25.05 12.89
N ASP A 598 -2.60 25.86 12.82
CA ASP A 598 -1.22 25.34 12.80
C ASP A 598 -1.01 24.41 14.00
N LYS A 599 -0.32 23.27 13.78
CA LYS A 599 0.06 22.36 14.87
C LYS A 599 0.78 23.16 15.95
N LYS A 600 0.10 23.39 17.07
CA LYS A 600 0.68 24.05 18.23
C LYS A 600 1.65 23.07 18.87
N ASN A 601 2.94 23.39 18.78
CA ASN A 601 3.93 22.72 19.60
C ASN A 601 3.57 23.03 21.06
N PRO A 602 3.30 22.02 21.92
CA PRO A 602 2.93 22.27 23.31
C PRO A 602 4.04 22.98 24.08
N ASP A 603 5.29 22.79 23.64
CA ASP A 603 6.49 23.31 24.31
C ASP A 603 6.99 24.66 23.75
N ALA A 604 6.40 25.19 22.66
CA ALA A 604 6.89 26.41 22.02
C ALA A 604 5.76 27.31 21.51
N LEU A 605 5.77 28.58 21.95
CA LEU A 605 4.93 29.65 21.41
C LEU A 605 5.39 30.04 19.99
N PRO A 606 4.49 30.61 19.15
CA PRO A 606 4.85 31.03 17.80
C PRO A 606 5.94 32.12 17.82
N PRO A 607 6.95 32.04 16.93
CA PRO A 607 8.11 32.91 16.97
C PRO A 607 7.75 34.37 16.68
N ARG A 608 8.11 35.27 17.58
CA ARG A 608 7.90 36.72 17.47
C ARG A 608 9.12 37.45 16.94
N THR A 609 10.33 36.93 17.18
CA THR A 609 11.59 37.60 16.75
C THR A 609 12.24 36.95 15.53
N THR A 610 13.02 37.72 14.77
CA THR A 610 13.82 37.20 13.64
C THR A 610 14.90 36.21 14.09
N VAL A 611 15.39 36.36 15.32
CA VAL A 611 16.35 35.45 15.96
C VAL A 611 15.69 34.11 16.29
N GLU A 612 14.47 34.09 16.83
CA GLU A 612 13.70 32.84 17.02
C GLU A 612 13.43 32.12 15.70
N ARG A 613 13.12 32.87 14.62
CA ARG A 613 12.98 32.28 13.27
C ARG A 613 14.29 31.67 12.76
N PHE A 614 15.44 32.25 13.10
CA PHE A 614 16.74 31.65 12.81
C PHE A 614 16.98 30.39 13.64
N PHE A 615 16.71 30.43 14.96
CA PHE A 615 16.87 29.26 15.82
C PHE A 615 15.94 28.10 15.45
N ILE A 616 14.71 28.35 15.00
CA ILE A 616 13.83 27.30 14.47
C ILE A 616 14.41 26.70 13.18
N LYS A 617 15.00 27.51 12.30
CA LYS A 617 15.70 27.01 11.10
C LYS A 617 16.97 26.23 11.45
N LEU A 618 17.70 26.68 12.47
CA LEU A 618 18.90 26.00 12.98
C LEU A 618 18.53 24.69 13.68
N GLU A 619 17.47 24.68 14.47
CA GLU A 619 16.91 23.49 15.10
C GLU A 619 16.45 22.49 14.04
N ALA A 620 15.74 22.95 13.01
CA ALA A 620 15.37 22.11 11.88
C ALA A 620 16.61 21.52 11.18
N PHE A 621 17.69 22.29 11.03
CA PHE A 621 18.96 21.83 10.48
C PHE A 621 19.69 20.83 11.40
N LEU A 622 19.66 21.02 12.71
CA LEU A 622 20.27 20.10 13.68
C LEU A 622 19.45 18.81 13.82
N CYS A 623 18.13 18.92 13.81
CA CYS A 623 17.21 17.79 13.75
C CYS A 623 17.35 17.01 12.44
N PHE A 624 17.69 17.69 11.34
CA PHE A 624 18.06 17.03 10.08
C PHE A 624 19.28 16.11 10.25
N PHE A 625 20.36 16.53 10.92
CA PHE A 625 21.50 15.63 11.18
C PHE A 625 21.19 14.48 12.14
N LYS A 626 20.19 14.64 13.02
CA LYS A 626 19.71 13.57 13.90
C LYS A 626 18.70 12.63 13.24
N SER A 627 18.26 12.93 12.02
CA SER A 627 17.32 12.09 11.29
C SER A 627 17.96 10.73 10.97
N PRO A 628 17.18 9.63 10.96
CA PRO A 628 17.71 8.32 10.57
C PRO A 628 18.29 8.34 9.15
N GLU A 629 17.75 9.18 8.27
CA GLU A 629 18.22 9.39 6.90
C GLU A 629 19.61 10.04 6.85
N ALA A 630 19.86 11.04 7.69
CA ALA A 630 21.18 11.69 7.75
C ALA A 630 22.23 10.79 8.43
N ILE A 631 21.83 10.00 9.43
CA ILE A 631 22.71 9.00 10.05
C ILE A 631 23.11 7.95 9.00
N PHE A 632 22.18 7.52 8.15
CA PHE A 632 22.49 6.64 7.02
C PHE A 632 23.51 7.28 6.07
N ALA A 633 23.31 8.54 5.68
CA ALA A 633 24.25 9.24 4.81
C ALA A 633 25.65 9.39 5.43
N LEU A 634 25.71 9.63 6.75
CA LEU A 634 26.98 9.69 7.49
C LEU A 634 27.69 8.34 7.48
N ARG A 635 26.98 7.23 7.75
CA ARG A 635 27.54 5.87 7.65
C ARG A 635 28.07 5.58 6.25
N TYR A 636 27.32 5.98 5.23
CA TYR A 636 27.69 5.82 3.83
C TYR A 636 29.01 6.53 3.50
N GLY A 637 29.21 7.75 4.00
CA GLY A 637 30.48 8.48 3.88
C GLY A 637 31.64 7.84 4.66
N VAL A 638 31.40 7.44 5.90
CA VAL A 638 32.43 6.83 6.76
C VAL A 638 32.93 5.50 6.19
N VAL A 639 32.02 4.61 5.76
CA VAL A 639 32.39 3.33 5.11
C VAL A 639 33.25 3.57 3.87
N SER A 640 32.86 4.55 3.05
CA SER A 640 33.54 4.86 1.79
C SER A 640 34.98 5.33 2.04
N VAL A 641 35.18 6.23 3.02
CA VAL A 641 36.53 6.69 3.38
C VAL A 641 37.35 5.56 4.00
N ALA A 642 36.77 4.75 4.90
CA ALA A 642 37.48 3.67 5.57
C ALA A 642 38.03 2.62 4.59
N LEU A 643 37.26 2.24 3.57
CA LEU A 643 37.69 1.30 2.53
C LEU A 643 38.60 1.95 1.47
N TRP A 644 38.61 3.27 1.37
CA TRP A 644 39.47 4.02 0.47
C TRP A 644 40.88 4.28 1.05
N VAL A 645 41.05 4.42 2.37
CA VAL A 645 42.35 4.69 3.00
C VAL A 645 43.49 3.76 2.54
N PRO A 646 43.30 2.43 2.41
CA PRO A 646 44.36 1.53 1.93
C PRO A 646 44.87 1.83 0.51
N SER A 647 44.11 2.57 -0.32
CA SER A 647 44.52 2.92 -1.69
C SER A 647 45.50 4.09 -1.74
N VAL A 648 45.60 4.89 -0.69
CA VAL A 648 46.45 6.10 -0.64
C VAL A 648 47.69 5.95 0.26
N CYS A 649 47.80 4.83 0.99
CA CYS A 649 48.97 4.51 1.80
C CYS A 649 50.05 3.81 0.95
N PRO A 650 51.26 4.39 0.76
CA PRO A 650 52.28 3.86 -0.15
C PRO A 650 52.65 2.39 0.05
N THR A 651 52.54 1.89 1.28
CA THR A 651 52.83 0.49 1.64
C THR A 651 51.72 -0.50 1.22
N THR A 652 50.47 -0.05 1.09
CA THR A 652 49.30 -0.90 0.78
C THR A 652 48.71 -0.64 -0.61
N THR A 653 49.09 0.47 -1.25
CA THR A 653 48.64 0.89 -2.60
C THR A 653 48.74 -0.24 -3.62
N TRP A 654 49.90 -0.90 -3.72
CA TRP A 654 50.12 -1.97 -4.69
C TRP A 654 49.12 -3.14 -4.50
N PHE A 655 48.94 -3.59 -3.26
CA PHE A 655 47.99 -4.67 -2.93
C PHE A 655 46.55 -4.29 -3.33
N TYR A 656 46.15 -3.05 -3.02
CA TYR A 656 44.81 -2.56 -3.33
C TYR A 656 44.52 -2.55 -4.85
N TYR A 657 45.44 -2.08 -5.70
CA TYR A 657 45.21 -2.05 -7.16
C TYR A 657 45.44 -3.40 -7.85
N HIS A 658 46.31 -4.25 -7.28
CA HIS A 658 46.52 -5.63 -7.74
C HIS A 658 45.24 -6.45 -7.59
N GLU A 659 44.64 -6.44 -6.40
CA GLU A 659 43.42 -7.20 -6.13
C GLU A 659 42.13 -6.48 -6.58
N LYS A 660 42.23 -5.22 -7.03
CA LYS A 660 41.08 -4.34 -7.36
C LYS A 660 40.15 -4.12 -6.16
N GLY A 661 40.72 -3.64 -5.05
CA GLY A 661 40.01 -3.33 -3.80
C GLY A 661 38.83 -2.37 -3.93
N ILE A 662 38.75 -1.60 -5.02
CA ILE A 662 37.61 -0.72 -5.35
C ILE A 662 36.26 -1.46 -5.37
N TRP A 663 36.24 -2.75 -5.69
CA TRP A 663 34.99 -3.52 -5.66
C TRP A 663 34.49 -3.79 -4.23
N ALA A 664 35.39 -3.89 -3.25
CA ALA A 664 34.98 -4.00 -1.85
C ALA A 664 34.29 -2.71 -1.40
N LEU A 665 34.81 -1.55 -1.83
CA LEU A 665 34.22 -0.23 -1.60
C LEU A 665 32.81 -0.12 -2.23
N ILE A 666 32.68 -0.43 -3.53
CA ILE A 666 31.38 -0.40 -4.24
C ILE A 666 30.38 -1.38 -3.60
N THR A 667 30.85 -2.56 -3.18
CA THR A 667 30.00 -3.56 -2.53
C THR A 667 29.50 -3.09 -1.16
N ALA A 668 30.35 -2.41 -0.38
CA ALA A 668 29.98 -1.87 0.92
C ALA A 668 28.94 -0.74 0.79
N GLN A 669 29.15 0.18 -0.15
CA GLN A 669 28.20 1.26 -0.45
C GLN A 669 26.84 0.73 -0.92
N THR A 670 26.84 -0.18 -1.89
CA THR A 670 25.59 -0.77 -2.38
C THR A 670 24.93 -1.68 -1.34
N GLY A 671 25.68 -2.15 -0.33
CA GLY A 671 25.21 -3.04 0.74
C GLY A 671 24.58 -2.37 1.95
N LEU A 672 24.75 -1.05 2.11
CA LEU A 672 24.15 -0.29 3.21
C LEU A 672 22.64 -0.15 3.00
N ALA A 673 21.87 -0.46 4.04
CA ALA A 673 20.45 -0.14 4.12
C ALA A 673 20.18 0.83 5.27
N VAL A 674 19.04 1.53 5.22
CA VAL A 674 18.63 2.47 6.30
C VAL A 674 18.32 1.72 7.58
N TYR A 675 17.70 0.54 7.46
CA TYR A 675 17.27 -0.29 8.59
C TYR A 675 18.09 -1.57 8.73
N ALA A 676 18.25 -1.97 9.99
CA ALA A 676 19.09 -3.10 10.38
C ALA A 676 18.62 -4.45 9.85
N GLY A 677 17.33 -4.76 9.98
CA GLY A 677 16.77 -6.04 9.54
C GLY A 677 16.85 -6.21 8.02
N ASP A 678 16.63 -5.12 7.28
CA ASP A 678 16.68 -5.14 5.82
C ASP A 678 18.12 -5.33 5.31
N GLN A 679 19.11 -4.78 6.02
CA GLN A 679 20.52 -5.01 5.71
C GLN A 679 20.93 -6.46 5.93
N ILE A 680 20.51 -7.10 7.04
CA ILE A 680 20.85 -8.49 7.36
C ILE A 680 20.18 -9.46 6.38
N GLU A 681 18.90 -9.26 6.07
CA GLU A 681 18.24 -10.07 5.05
C GLU A 681 18.90 -9.87 3.68
N GLY A 682 19.22 -8.61 3.33
CA GLY A 682 19.98 -8.28 2.14
C GLY A 682 21.34 -8.98 2.10
N PHE A 683 22.05 -9.07 3.22
CA PHE A 683 23.33 -9.76 3.35
C PHE A 683 23.21 -11.26 3.04
N ILE A 684 22.23 -11.94 3.64
CA ILE A 684 21.98 -13.38 3.38
C ILE A 684 21.69 -13.60 1.88
N LYS A 685 20.77 -12.80 1.32
CA LYS A 685 20.38 -12.89 -0.10
C LYS A 685 21.54 -12.60 -1.05
N ARG A 686 22.40 -11.63 -0.70
CA ARG A 686 23.57 -11.27 -1.50
C ARG A 686 24.63 -12.37 -1.45
N ILE A 687 24.91 -12.95 -0.29
CA ILE A 687 25.86 -14.08 -0.18
C ILE A 687 25.37 -15.25 -1.02
N LEU A 688 24.10 -15.65 -0.87
CA LEU A 688 23.51 -16.72 -1.65
C LEU A 688 23.58 -16.43 -3.17
N GLY A 689 23.23 -15.19 -3.56
CA GLY A 689 23.36 -14.72 -4.94
C GLY A 689 24.80 -14.79 -5.46
N THR A 690 25.80 -14.34 -4.68
CA THR A 690 27.20 -14.41 -5.08
C THR A 690 27.71 -15.84 -5.20
N ILE A 691 27.35 -16.74 -4.28
CA ILE A 691 27.77 -18.15 -4.36
C ILE A 691 27.20 -18.79 -5.64
N LEU A 692 25.90 -18.58 -5.90
CA LEU A 692 25.26 -19.07 -7.11
C LEU A 692 25.89 -18.47 -8.38
N GLY A 693 26.14 -17.16 -8.38
CA GLY A 693 26.78 -16.46 -9.49
C GLY A 693 28.22 -16.88 -9.76
N LEU A 694 28.98 -17.20 -8.71
CA LEU A 694 30.35 -17.75 -8.83
C LEU A 694 30.32 -19.13 -9.48
N LEU A 695 29.45 -20.03 -9.02
CA LEU A 695 29.31 -21.37 -9.59
C LEU A 695 28.93 -21.29 -11.09
N ILE A 696 27.94 -20.47 -11.42
CA ILE A 696 27.52 -20.25 -12.81
C ILE A 696 28.64 -19.60 -13.63
N GLY A 697 29.28 -18.54 -13.13
CA GLY A 697 30.35 -17.83 -13.82
C GLY A 697 31.57 -18.70 -14.08
N MET A 698 31.95 -19.55 -13.12
CA MET A 698 33.02 -20.53 -13.29
C MET A 698 32.65 -21.57 -14.36
N ALA A 699 31.45 -22.17 -14.27
CA ALA A 699 30.99 -23.14 -15.26
C ALA A 699 31.00 -22.55 -16.68
N VAL A 700 30.47 -21.35 -16.85
CA VAL A 700 30.44 -20.63 -18.14
C VAL A 700 31.85 -20.38 -18.68
N TRP A 701 32.79 -19.96 -17.83
CA TRP A 701 34.16 -19.70 -18.26
C TRP A 701 34.89 -20.96 -18.73
N TYR A 702 34.81 -22.06 -17.97
CA TYR A 702 35.48 -23.31 -18.33
C TYR A 702 34.85 -23.99 -19.54
N ILE A 703 33.53 -23.89 -19.70
CA ILE A 703 32.84 -24.43 -20.90
C ILE A 703 33.14 -23.59 -22.14
N GLY A 704 33.18 -22.25 -22.02
CA GLY A 704 33.34 -21.36 -23.17
C GLY A 704 34.78 -21.19 -23.66
N GLN A 705 35.75 -21.09 -22.76
CA GLN A 705 37.12 -20.64 -23.07
C GLN A 705 38.23 -21.50 -22.47
N GLY A 706 37.96 -22.29 -21.43
CA GLY A 706 38.92 -23.20 -20.79
C GLY A 706 40.18 -22.46 -20.29
N ARG A 707 41.26 -22.46 -21.09
CA ARG A 707 42.55 -21.80 -20.82
C ARG A 707 42.77 -20.48 -21.59
N GLY A 708 41.76 -19.95 -22.27
CA GLY A 708 41.80 -18.62 -22.92
C GLY A 708 41.94 -18.61 -24.45
N SER A 709 41.92 -19.78 -25.11
CA SER A 709 42.03 -19.92 -26.57
C SER A 709 40.74 -20.36 -27.26
N GLY A 710 39.59 -20.32 -26.56
CA GLY A 710 38.31 -20.78 -27.07
C GLY A 710 37.63 -19.80 -28.04
N ASN A 711 36.53 -20.26 -28.64
CA ASN A 711 35.75 -19.45 -29.58
C ASN A 711 35.00 -18.31 -28.88
N ALA A 712 35.24 -17.08 -29.34
CA ALA A 712 34.54 -15.85 -28.95
C ALA A 712 33.01 -16.00 -28.94
N TYR A 713 32.44 -16.57 -30.01
CA TYR A 713 30.99 -16.77 -30.13
C TYR A 713 30.45 -17.81 -29.16
N GLY A 714 31.25 -18.83 -28.85
CA GLY A 714 30.92 -19.87 -27.86
C GLY A 714 30.72 -19.27 -26.47
N LEU A 715 31.56 -18.29 -26.09
CA LEU A 715 31.43 -17.58 -24.81
C LEU A 715 30.10 -16.82 -24.73
N VAL A 716 29.69 -16.13 -25.79
CA VAL A 716 28.42 -15.38 -25.83
C VAL A 716 27.22 -16.31 -25.66
N ILE A 717 27.19 -17.42 -26.41
CA ILE A 717 26.08 -18.37 -26.40
C ILE A 717 25.97 -19.04 -25.03
N VAL A 718 27.07 -19.57 -24.50
CA VAL A 718 27.08 -20.26 -23.20
C VAL A 718 26.71 -19.29 -22.08
N THR A 719 27.26 -18.07 -22.07
CA THR A 719 26.91 -17.06 -21.06
C THR A 719 25.42 -16.71 -21.13
N THR A 720 24.87 -16.50 -22.32
CA THR A 720 23.45 -16.14 -22.48
C THR A 720 22.54 -17.28 -22.03
N VAL A 721 22.84 -18.53 -22.38
CA VAL A 721 22.04 -19.70 -22.00
C VAL A 721 22.04 -19.92 -20.49
N PHE A 722 23.19 -19.83 -19.83
CA PHE A 722 23.29 -20.02 -18.38
C PHE A 722 22.70 -18.86 -17.58
N LEU A 723 22.69 -17.62 -18.11
CA LEU A 723 22.02 -16.48 -17.49
C LEU A 723 20.52 -16.40 -17.79
N ALA A 724 20.01 -17.13 -18.78
CA ALA A 724 18.60 -17.08 -19.14
C ALA A 724 17.66 -17.51 -17.99
N PRO A 725 17.93 -18.59 -17.22
CA PRO A 725 17.14 -18.94 -16.03
C PRO A 725 17.19 -17.85 -14.95
N VAL A 726 18.34 -17.18 -14.77
CA VAL A 726 18.51 -16.08 -13.80
C VAL A 726 17.61 -14.90 -14.17
N PHE A 727 17.49 -14.57 -15.46
CA PHE A 727 16.54 -13.56 -15.92
C PHE A 727 15.08 -13.97 -15.70
N LEU A 728 14.74 -15.24 -15.89
CA LEU A 728 13.38 -15.71 -15.64
C LEU A 728 13.02 -15.58 -14.15
N GLY A 729 13.91 -15.99 -13.26
CA GLY A 729 13.77 -15.81 -11.81
C GLY A 729 13.64 -14.35 -11.41
N ARG A 730 14.38 -13.46 -12.08
CA ARG A 730 14.27 -12.02 -11.85
C ARG A 730 12.97 -11.39 -12.35
N ILE A 731 12.40 -11.86 -13.46
CA ILE A 731 11.19 -11.29 -14.07
C ILE A 731 9.93 -11.81 -13.36
N ALA A 732 9.91 -13.09 -13.00
CA ALA A 732 8.72 -13.76 -12.50
C ALA A 732 8.75 -14.16 -11.02
N GLY A 733 9.92 -14.09 -10.38
CA GLY A 733 10.05 -14.34 -8.95
C GLY A 733 9.36 -13.30 -8.09
N PRO A 734 9.07 -13.61 -6.82
CA PRO A 734 8.52 -12.66 -5.88
C PRO A 734 9.47 -11.46 -5.71
N PRO A 735 8.94 -10.23 -5.50
CA PRO A 735 9.76 -9.01 -5.44
C PRO A 735 10.81 -9.05 -4.31
N GLN A 736 10.60 -9.87 -3.29
CA GLN A 736 11.53 -10.06 -2.16
C GLN A 736 12.83 -10.77 -2.57
N ASP A 737 12.82 -11.59 -3.63
CA ASP A 737 13.97 -12.42 -4.05
C ASP A 737 14.74 -11.83 -5.23
N PHE A 738 14.30 -10.67 -5.72
CA PHE A 738 14.94 -9.95 -6.83
C PHE A 738 16.45 -9.79 -6.64
N MET A 739 16.88 -9.47 -5.42
CA MET A 739 18.29 -9.26 -5.09
C MET A 739 19.15 -10.50 -5.34
N ILE A 740 18.63 -11.71 -5.07
CA ILE A 740 19.36 -12.97 -5.25
C ILE A 740 19.70 -13.15 -6.73
N TRP A 741 18.70 -13.03 -7.60
CA TRP A 741 18.86 -13.23 -9.05
C TRP A 741 19.74 -12.15 -9.68
N THR A 742 19.58 -10.88 -9.27
CA THR A 742 20.44 -9.80 -9.76
C THR A 742 21.90 -10.01 -9.37
N MET A 743 22.17 -10.37 -8.11
CA MET A 743 23.54 -10.60 -7.64
C MET A 743 24.18 -11.83 -8.27
N ALA A 744 23.41 -12.90 -8.49
CA ALA A 744 23.88 -14.08 -9.21
C ALA A 744 24.30 -13.74 -10.63
N GLY A 745 23.47 -13.00 -11.37
CA GLY A 745 23.81 -12.60 -12.74
C GLY A 745 24.99 -11.63 -12.81
N VAL A 746 25.04 -10.62 -11.93
CA VAL A 746 26.15 -9.64 -11.91
C VAL A 746 27.47 -10.33 -11.60
N THR A 747 27.48 -11.25 -10.63
CA THR A 747 28.69 -11.99 -10.26
C THR A 747 29.15 -12.93 -11.36
N ALA A 748 28.22 -13.60 -12.05
CA ALA A 748 28.56 -14.44 -13.20
C ALA A 748 29.19 -13.62 -14.34
N VAL A 749 28.62 -12.46 -14.67
CA VAL A 749 29.19 -11.55 -15.68
C VAL A 749 30.53 -10.96 -15.23
N LEU A 750 30.70 -10.65 -13.95
CA LEU A 750 31.98 -10.16 -13.42
C LEU A 750 33.10 -11.20 -13.61
N VAL A 751 32.85 -12.47 -13.29
CA VAL A 751 33.86 -13.54 -13.46
C VAL A 751 34.21 -13.73 -14.94
N VAL A 752 33.20 -13.81 -15.81
CA VAL A 752 33.40 -14.03 -17.25
C VAL A 752 34.05 -12.81 -17.92
N GLY A 753 33.55 -11.61 -17.63
CA GLY A 753 34.00 -10.37 -18.25
C GLY A 753 35.42 -9.98 -17.86
N TYR A 754 35.81 -10.12 -16.59
CA TYR A 754 37.20 -9.92 -16.18
C TYR A 754 38.14 -10.97 -16.76
N SER A 755 37.72 -12.23 -16.80
CA SER A 755 38.54 -13.29 -17.40
C SER A 755 38.76 -13.04 -18.89
N TRP A 756 37.78 -12.51 -19.60
CA TRP A 756 37.91 -12.12 -21.02
C TRP A 756 38.81 -10.90 -21.24
N VAL A 757 38.63 -9.84 -20.44
CA VAL A 757 39.46 -8.64 -20.52
C VAL A 757 40.92 -8.96 -20.20
N ASN A 758 41.17 -9.77 -19.16
CA ASN A 758 42.52 -10.12 -18.72
C ASN A 758 43.29 -10.99 -19.72
N THR A 759 42.62 -11.77 -20.59
CA THR A 759 43.30 -12.58 -21.60
C THR A 759 43.61 -11.81 -22.89
N ARG A 760 42.87 -10.75 -23.20
CA ARG A 760 42.97 -9.99 -24.46
C ARG A 760 43.67 -8.64 -24.33
N LEU A 761 43.58 -7.99 -23.16
CA LEU A 761 44.22 -6.70 -22.90
C LEU A 761 45.48 -6.90 -22.03
N PRO A 762 46.64 -6.37 -22.42
CA PRO A 762 47.86 -6.45 -21.61
C PRO A 762 47.71 -5.59 -20.35
N LEU A 763 47.34 -6.21 -19.23
CA LEU A 763 47.21 -5.58 -17.93
C LEU A 763 48.45 -5.88 -17.07
N LEU A 764 49.11 -4.83 -16.58
CA LEU A 764 50.34 -4.92 -15.76
C LEU A 764 50.08 -5.37 -14.31
N ALA A 765 48.83 -5.47 -13.87
CA ALA A 765 48.43 -5.88 -12.52
C ALA A 765 47.72 -7.24 -12.58
N GLY A 766 48.40 -8.30 -12.12
CA GLY A 766 47.91 -9.66 -11.85
C GLY A 766 46.83 -10.21 -12.79
N SER A 767 47.22 -10.96 -13.83
CA SER A 767 46.27 -11.61 -14.75
C SER A 767 45.71 -12.93 -14.16
N SER A 768 44.86 -12.85 -13.14
CA SER A 768 44.09 -14.02 -12.68
C SER A 768 42.87 -14.24 -13.59
N PHE A 769 42.56 -15.50 -13.89
CA PHE A 769 41.41 -15.92 -14.70
C PHE A 769 40.71 -17.13 -14.07
N GLY A 770 39.42 -17.35 -14.39
CA GLY A 770 38.68 -18.55 -13.95
C GLY A 770 38.50 -18.65 -12.43
N VAL A 771 38.81 -19.83 -11.85
CA VAL A 771 38.65 -20.11 -10.40
C VAL A 771 39.43 -19.11 -9.54
N GLU A 772 40.68 -18.80 -9.92
CA GLU A 772 41.55 -17.93 -9.13
C GLU A 772 40.97 -16.52 -9.00
N LEU A 773 40.36 -16.02 -10.08
CA LEU A 773 39.65 -14.76 -10.06
C LEU A 773 38.34 -14.86 -9.25
N GLY A 774 37.59 -15.95 -9.40
CA GLY A 774 36.30 -16.15 -8.75
C GLY A 774 36.37 -16.04 -7.23
N TRP A 775 37.29 -16.76 -6.58
CA TRP A 775 37.40 -16.72 -5.11
C TRP A 775 37.91 -15.37 -4.61
N LYS A 776 38.85 -14.70 -5.33
CA LYS A 776 39.33 -13.35 -4.99
C LYS A 776 38.19 -12.34 -5.01
N ARG A 777 37.29 -12.43 -5.99
CA ARG A 777 36.08 -11.58 -6.06
C ARG A 777 35.09 -11.91 -4.95
N ALA A 778 34.89 -13.18 -4.62
CA ALA A 778 34.06 -13.60 -3.49
C ALA A 778 34.57 -12.99 -2.17
N LEU A 779 35.87 -13.02 -1.94
CA LEU A 779 36.51 -12.48 -0.75
C LEU A 779 36.30 -10.96 -0.62
N LEU A 780 36.45 -10.21 -1.72
CA LEU A 780 36.20 -8.76 -1.73
C LEU A 780 34.75 -8.41 -1.36
N VAL A 781 33.79 -9.24 -1.79
CA VAL A 781 32.39 -9.07 -1.43
C VAL A 781 32.19 -9.28 0.09
N VAL A 782 32.81 -10.32 0.66
CA VAL A 782 32.77 -10.57 2.11
C VAL A 782 33.41 -9.41 2.89
N ILE A 783 34.54 -8.87 2.41
CA ILE A 783 35.20 -7.70 3.02
C ILE A 783 34.29 -6.47 2.97
N GLY A 784 33.65 -6.19 1.83
CA GLY A 784 32.72 -5.07 1.70
C GLY A 784 31.53 -5.19 2.66
N PHE A 785 30.95 -6.39 2.80
CA PHE A 785 29.84 -6.60 3.73
C PHE A 785 30.24 -6.57 5.20
N THR A 786 31.40 -7.10 5.56
CA THR A 786 31.90 -7.02 6.94
C THR A 786 32.16 -5.57 7.34
N ALA A 787 32.76 -4.76 6.47
CA ALA A 787 32.93 -3.32 6.71
C ALA A 787 31.58 -2.59 6.89
N CYS A 788 30.61 -2.89 6.03
CA CYS A 788 29.25 -2.36 6.12
C CYS A 788 28.55 -2.75 7.44
N PHE A 789 28.72 -4.00 7.88
CA PHE A 789 28.19 -4.49 9.15
C PHE A 789 28.84 -3.80 10.36
N ILE A 790 30.15 -3.56 10.33
CA ILE A 790 30.87 -2.87 11.41
C ILE A 790 30.38 -1.43 11.56
N VAL A 791 30.28 -0.66 10.47
CA VAL A 791 29.85 0.75 10.55
C VAL A 791 28.39 0.89 10.97
N MET A 792 27.58 -0.14 10.74
CA MET A 792 26.19 -0.17 11.19
C MET A 792 26.05 -0.22 12.72
N LEU A 793 27.02 -0.79 13.45
CA LEU A 793 26.99 -0.86 14.91
C LEU A 793 27.18 0.52 15.57
N PHE A 794 27.81 1.47 14.88
CA PHE A 794 28.06 2.82 15.38
C PHE A 794 27.13 3.86 14.71
N PRO A 795 26.64 4.91 15.39
CA PRO A 795 26.54 5.12 16.85
C PRO A 795 25.33 4.42 17.51
N ARG A 796 24.23 4.19 16.76
CA ARG A 796 23.03 3.43 17.21
C ARG A 796 22.34 2.76 16.01
N PRO A 797 22.15 1.43 15.98
CA PRO A 797 21.46 0.78 14.86
C PRO A 797 20.00 1.27 14.77
N SER A 798 19.59 1.66 13.57
CA SER A 798 18.21 1.99 13.23
C SER A 798 17.43 0.68 13.13
N SER A 799 16.78 0.31 14.23
CA SER A 799 16.09 -0.97 14.36
C SER A 799 14.81 -1.06 13.52
N SER A 800 14.66 -2.15 12.77
CA SER A 800 13.43 -2.45 12.02
C SER A 800 12.27 -2.75 12.97
N GLN A 801 12.54 -3.33 14.13
CA GLN A 801 11.51 -3.57 15.16
C GLN A 801 10.89 -2.26 15.66
N LYS A 802 11.72 -1.22 15.85
CA LYS A 802 11.24 0.12 16.25
C LYS A 802 10.43 0.77 15.15
N LEU A 803 10.80 0.57 13.88
CA LEU A 803 10.03 1.01 12.73
C LEU A 803 8.65 0.35 12.73
N VAL A 804 8.58 -0.99 12.79
CA VAL A 804 7.30 -1.73 12.82
C VAL A 804 6.37 -1.23 13.91
N ARG A 805 6.89 -1.08 15.14
CA ARG A 805 6.10 -0.59 16.27
C ARG A 805 5.58 0.84 16.06
N LYS A 806 6.43 1.76 15.58
CA LYS A 806 6.04 3.15 15.34
C LYS A 806 5.08 3.28 14.17
N THR A 807 5.24 2.49 13.11
CA THR A 807 4.31 2.47 11.99
C THR A 807 2.95 1.97 12.43
N LEU A 808 2.88 0.88 13.20
CA LEU A 808 1.61 0.35 13.74
C LEU A 808 0.94 1.34 14.71
N SER A 809 1.72 2.12 15.47
CA SER A 809 1.22 3.20 16.31
C SER A 809 0.61 4.34 15.47
N ALA A 810 1.33 4.78 14.45
CA ALA A 810 0.91 5.86 13.58
C ALA A 810 -0.33 5.47 12.76
N THR A 811 -0.40 4.24 12.23
CA THR A 811 -1.58 3.72 11.53
C THR A 811 -2.78 3.66 12.45
N LEU A 812 -2.62 3.24 13.70
CA LEU A 812 -3.69 3.23 14.69
C LEU A 812 -4.21 4.65 14.99
N GLY A 813 -3.31 5.63 15.12
CA GLY A 813 -3.68 7.04 15.30
C GLY A 813 -4.44 7.60 14.10
N GLU A 814 -4.00 7.31 12.87
CA GLU A 814 -4.69 7.76 11.66
C GLU A 814 -6.06 7.08 11.48
N VAL A 815 -6.20 5.80 11.84
CA VAL A 815 -7.52 5.14 11.90
C VAL A 815 -8.44 5.83 12.90
N GLY A 816 -7.92 6.25 14.06
CA GLY A 816 -8.66 7.07 15.03
C GLY A 816 -9.13 8.40 14.44
N ASN A 817 -8.26 9.09 13.70
CA ASN A 817 -8.60 10.34 13.01
C ASN A 817 -9.69 10.13 11.96
N ILE A 818 -9.63 9.03 11.20
CA ILE A 818 -10.64 8.72 10.19
C ILE A 818 -11.99 8.40 10.87
N LEU A 819 -11.99 7.60 11.95
CA LEU A 819 -13.20 7.32 12.72
C LEU A 819 -13.81 8.62 13.28
N ALA A 820 -13.00 9.54 13.81
CA ALA A 820 -13.48 10.83 14.29
C ALA A 820 -14.15 11.64 13.18
N SER A 821 -13.55 11.71 11.98
CA SER A 821 -14.15 12.41 10.85
C SER A 821 -15.46 11.78 10.36
N GLU A 822 -15.61 10.45 10.47
CA GLU A 822 -16.87 9.78 10.14
C GLU A 822 -17.94 10.06 11.18
N VAL A 823 -17.61 9.96 12.48
CA VAL A 823 -18.55 10.27 13.57
C VAL A 823 -19.01 11.73 13.51
N GLU A 824 -18.11 12.67 13.23
CA GLU A 824 -18.46 14.07 13.01
C GLU A 824 -19.41 14.24 11.81
N ALA A 825 -19.14 13.55 10.70
CA ALA A 825 -20.03 13.56 9.54
C ALA A 825 -21.43 12.99 9.86
N PHE A 826 -21.50 11.94 10.68
CA PHE A 826 -22.78 11.39 11.18
C PHE A 826 -23.54 12.43 12.01
N LEU A 827 -22.87 13.10 12.96
CA LEU A 827 -23.47 14.11 13.81
C LEU A 827 -23.90 15.36 13.03
N ALA A 828 -23.16 15.73 11.98
CA ALA A 828 -23.52 16.83 11.11
C ALA A 828 -24.80 16.54 10.29
N GLU A 829 -24.97 15.31 9.79
CA GLU A 829 -26.22 14.91 9.13
C GLU A 829 -27.40 14.85 10.11
N GLU A 830 -27.15 14.48 11.37
CA GLU A 830 -28.16 14.51 12.43
C GLU A 830 -28.56 15.96 12.79
N ALA A 831 -27.60 16.88 12.84
CA ALA A 831 -27.89 18.30 13.04
C ALA A 831 -28.77 18.89 11.93
N ARG A 832 -28.58 18.44 10.67
CA ARG A 832 -29.47 18.80 9.55
C ARG A 832 -30.87 18.22 9.71
N ALA A 833 -30.99 17.00 10.22
CA ALA A 833 -32.29 16.39 10.54
C ALA A 833 -33.06 17.21 11.59
N ARG A 834 -32.38 17.75 12.62
CA ARG A 834 -33.00 18.65 13.61
C ARG A 834 -33.47 19.97 13.01
N GLN A 835 -32.81 20.47 11.96
CA GLN A 835 -33.18 21.70 11.26
C GLN A 835 -34.33 21.50 10.26
N GLY A 836 -35.04 20.36 10.30
CA GLY A 836 -36.19 20.09 9.44
C GLY A 836 -35.86 19.79 7.98
N HIS A 837 -34.57 19.69 7.62
CA HIS A 837 -34.15 19.33 6.26
C HIS A 837 -34.22 17.81 6.09
N MET A 838 -35.41 17.30 5.79
CA MET A 838 -35.64 15.89 5.45
C MET A 838 -35.22 15.64 3.99
N GLY A 839 -33.92 15.50 3.76
CA GLY A 839 -33.39 15.06 2.48
C GLY A 839 -33.67 13.58 2.27
N GLU A 840 -34.70 13.25 1.51
CA GLU A 840 -34.92 11.90 0.98
C GLU A 840 -33.83 11.61 -0.06
N ILE A 841 -33.03 10.55 0.14
CA ILE A 841 -32.05 10.14 -0.87
C ILE A 841 -32.86 9.47 -2.00
N THR A 842 -33.21 10.24 -3.03
CA THR A 842 -33.83 9.73 -4.26
C THR A 842 -32.80 8.90 -5.03
N THR A 843 -32.59 7.67 -4.57
CA THR A 843 -31.67 6.70 -5.18
C THR A 843 -32.23 6.05 -6.46
N GLY A 844 -33.50 6.33 -6.81
CA GLY A 844 -34.21 5.73 -7.95
C GLY A 844 -34.21 6.56 -9.24
N ASP A 845 -34.65 7.81 -9.21
CA ASP A 845 -35.00 8.54 -10.44
C ASP A 845 -33.83 9.16 -11.22
N GLN A 846 -32.66 9.31 -10.60
CA GLN A 846 -31.51 9.95 -11.26
C GLN A 846 -30.61 8.99 -12.06
N MET A 847 -30.88 7.68 -12.07
CA MET A 847 -30.12 6.73 -12.89
C MET A 847 -30.44 6.82 -14.39
N LEU A 848 -31.59 7.41 -14.77
CA LEU A 848 -32.06 7.54 -16.16
C LEU A 848 -31.58 8.83 -16.85
N THR A 849 -31.25 9.89 -16.09
CA THR A 849 -30.79 11.17 -16.63
C THR A 849 -29.27 11.30 -16.47
N GLY A 850 -28.53 11.23 -17.58
CA GLY A 850 -27.07 11.06 -17.65
C GLY A 850 -26.14 12.17 -17.10
N THR A 851 -26.45 12.74 -15.93
CA THR A 851 -25.58 13.66 -15.19
C THR A 851 -25.56 13.26 -13.72
N PRO A 852 -24.46 12.65 -13.21
CA PRO A 852 -24.34 12.37 -11.80
C PRO A 852 -24.09 13.70 -11.07
N ALA A 853 -25.14 14.34 -10.57
CA ALA A 853 -24.98 15.29 -9.48
C ALA A 853 -24.42 14.47 -8.30
N SER A 854 -23.09 14.44 -8.15
CA SER A 854 -22.44 13.67 -7.11
C SER A 854 -22.93 14.18 -5.76
N SER A 855 -23.82 13.42 -5.11
CA SER A 855 -24.25 13.68 -3.74
C SER A 855 -23.05 14.04 -2.87
N LEU A 856 -23.19 15.03 -1.98
CA LEU A 856 -22.14 15.45 -1.04
C LEU A 856 -21.53 14.24 -0.30
N LYS A 857 -22.35 13.21 -0.03
CA LYS A 857 -21.92 11.93 0.55
C LYS A 857 -20.95 11.16 -0.36
N GLU A 858 -21.14 11.16 -1.68
CA GLU A 858 -20.25 10.47 -2.63
C GLU A 858 -18.91 11.20 -2.80
N LYS A 859 -18.90 12.54 -2.82
CA LYS A 859 -17.65 13.33 -2.82
C LYS A 859 -16.81 13.07 -1.57
N ARG A 860 -17.46 12.94 -0.41
CA ARG A 860 -16.84 12.56 0.88
C ARG A 860 -16.21 11.17 0.81
N ILE A 861 -16.95 10.17 0.34
CA ILE A 861 -16.48 8.77 0.23
C ILE A 861 -15.25 8.69 -0.68
N ARG A 862 -15.18 9.47 -1.75
CA ARG A 862 -14.00 9.51 -2.63
C ARG A 862 -12.73 9.98 -1.90
N HIS A 863 -12.83 10.99 -1.04
CA HIS A 863 -11.70 11.50 -0.25
C HIS A 863 -11.29 10.54 0.87
N ILE A 864 -12.26 10.02 1.62
CA ILE A 864 -11.99 9.11 2.73
C ILE A 864 -11.50 7.75 2.22
N GLY A 865 -12.06 7.28 1.09
CA GLY A 865 -11.56 6.12 0.37
C GLY A 865 -10.10 6.24 -0.02
N GLN A 866 -9.62 7.44 -0.38
CA GLN A 866 -8.20 7.67 -0.64
C GLN A 866 -7.35 7.51 0.63
N ARG A 867 -7.75 8.15 1.75
CA ARG A 867 -7.04 8.00 3.03
C ARG A 867 -6.99 6.54 3.49
N MET A 868 -8.09 5.80 3.35
CA MET A 868 -8.16 4.38 3.68
C MET A 868 -7.26 3.52 2.79
N LEU A 869 -7.22 3.80 1.49
CA LEU A 869 -6.31 3.13 0.56
C LEU A 869 -4.84 3.41 0.92
N ASP A 870 -4.50 4.63 1.32
CA ASP A 870 -3.15 5.01 1.73
C ASP A 870 -2.72 4.32 3.04
N VAL A 871 -3.61 4.24 4.03
CA VAL A 871 -3.35 3.48 5.28
C VAL A 871 -3.19 1.99 4.98
N SER A 872 -4.06 1.43 4.14
CA SER A 872 -3.98 0.03 3.69
C SER A 872 -2.67 -0.24 2.93
N ALA A 873 -2.24 0.68 2.07
CA ALA A 873 -0.97 0.62 1.36
C ALA A 873 0.23 0.58 2.30
N ARG A 874 0.22 1.42 3.33
CA ARG A 874 1.29 1.49 4.33
C ARG A 874 1.37 0.22 5.16
N LEU A 875 0.24 -0.33 5.59
CA LEU A 875 0.20 -1.62 6.28
C LEU A 875 0.75 -2.74 5.39
N GLN A 876 0.32 -2.82 4.13
CA GLN A 876 0.85 -3.80 3.19
C GLN A 876 2.36 -3.61 2.94
N GLY A 877 2.82 -2.36 2.85
CA GLY A 877 4.24 -2.00 2.74
C GLY A 877 5.07 -2.38 3.96
N LEU A 878 4.45 -2.53 5.14
CA LEU A 878 5.11 -3.00 6.36
C LEU A 878 5.34 -4.51 6.39
N GLN A 879 4.58 -5.28 5.60
CA GLN A 879 4.63 -6.75 5.62
C GLN A 879 6.04 -7.33 5.36
N PRO A 880 6.85 -6.82 4.41
CA PRO A 880 8.24 -7.25 4.24
C PRO A 880 9.07 -6.95 5.50
N SER A 881 9.00 -5.71 6.02
CA SER A 881 9.75 -5.30 7.21
C SER A 881 9.39 -6.09 8.48
N LEU A 882 8.14 -6.55 8.59
CA LEU A 882 7.70 -7.44 9.67
C LEU A 882 8.40 -8.81 9.60
N LYS A 883 8.61 -9.34 8.38
CA LYS A 883 9.37 -10.59 8.18
C LYS A 883 10.86 -10.38 8.42
N THR A 884 11.43 -9.26 7.96
CA THR A 884 12.87 -8.97 8.13
C THR A 884 13.25 -8.69 9.58
N ALA A 885 12.34 -8.11 10.37
CA ALA A 885 12.55 -7.83 11.79
C ALA A 885 12.87 -9.08 12.64
N ARG A 886 12.51 -10.29 12.17
CA ARG A 886 12.88 -11.57 12.82
C ARG A 886 14.38 -11.82 12.81
N TYR A 887 15.10 -11.36 11.78
CA TYR A 887 16.52 -11.62 11.57
C TYR A 887 17.45 -10.62 12.28
N GLU A 888 16.90 -9.58 12.91
CA GLU A 888 17.68 -8.59 13.65
C GLU A 888 18.30 -9.19 14.93
N LEU A 889 19.56 -8.85 15.23
CA LEU A 889 20.26 -9.33 16.42
C LEU A 889 19.57 -8.84 17.70
N GLN A 890 19.01 -9.79 18.46
CA GLN A 890 18.19 -9.54 19.65
C GLN A 890 19.05 -9.31 20.90
N LEU A 891 19.67 -8.13 21.03
CA LEU A 891 20.53 -7.80 22.18
C LEU A 891 19.78 -7.64 23.52
N ARG A 892 18.46 -7.44 23.51
CA ARG A 892 17.63 -7.16 24.71
C ARG A 892 16.61 -8.26 25.06
N GLY A 893 16.49 -9.31 24.26
CA GLY A 893 15.52 -10.40 24.47
C GLY A 893 14.76 -10.81 23.20
N LYS A 894 14.02 -11.93 23.29
CA LYS A 894 13.30 -12.51 22.16
C LYS A 894 12.18 -11.58 21.69
N TRP A 895 12.20 -11.21 20.41
CA TRP A 895 11.15 -10.35 19.85
C TRP A 895 9.84 -11.15 19.62
N PRO A 896 8.68 -10.67 20.13
CA PRO A 896 7.41 -11.39 20.05
C PRO A 896 6.76 -11.22 18.67
N PHE A 897 7.30 -11.91 17.66
CA PHE A 897 6.81 -11.84 16.27
C PHE A 897 5.32 -12.17 16.13
N GLN A 898 4.83 -13.18 16.87
CA GLN A 898 3.43 -13.60 16.80
C GLN A 898 2.47 -12.49 17.24
N ASN A 899 2.81 -11.76 18.30
CA ASN A 899 1.95 -10.69 18.83
C ASN A 899 1.92 -9.49 17.87
N TYR A 900 3.04 -9.15 17.22
CA TYR A 900 3.05 -8.12 16.18
C TYR A 900 2.30 -8.53 14.92
N LEU A 901 2.36 -9.82 14.53
CA LEU A 901 1.58 -10.35 13.41
C LEU A 901 0.07 -10.33 13.74
N CYS A 902 -0.30 -10.67 14.97
CA CYS A 902 -1.67 -10.57 15.48
C CYS A 902 -2.15 -9.11 15.44
N LEU A 903 -1.34 -8.16 15.95
CA LEU A 903 -1.64 -6.73 15.91
C LEU A 903 -1.82 -6.21 14.48
N TYR A 904 -0.94 -6.59 13.55
CA TYR A 904 -1.06 -6.26 12.12
C TYR A 904 -2.38 -6.78 11.52
N THR A 905 -2.72 -8.03 11.83
CA THR A 905 -3.96 -8.66 11.35
C THR A 905 -5.20 -7.99 11.94
N ALA A 906 -5.18 -7.66 13.23
CA ALA A 906 -6.25 -6.95 13.92
C ALA A 906 -6.46 -5.53 13.34
N GLN A 907 -5.39 -4.78 13.05
CA GLN A 907 -5.49 -3.48 12.39
C GLN A 907 -6.03 -3.58 10.95
N THR A 908 -5.61 -4.61 10.20
CA THR A 908 -6.13 -4.85 8.84
C THR A 908 -7.63 -5.18 8.85
N LYS A 909 -8.07 -5.96 9.84
CA LYS A 909 -9.49 -6.26 10.08
C LYS A 909 -10.25 -5.01 10.54
N LEU A 910 -9.70 -4.19 11.43
CA LEU A 910 -10.29 -2.92 11.85
C LEU A 910 -10.57 -1.99 10.66
N LEU A 911 -9.62 -1.86 9.72
CA LEU A 911 -9.83 -1.10 8.48
C LEU A 911 -10.95 -1.67 7.61
N ALA A 912 -11.13 -3.00 7.57
CA ALA A 912 -12.24 -3.61 6.86
C ALA A 912 -13.59 -3.22 7.48
N SER A 913 -13.70 -3.29 8.80
CA SER A 913 -14.91 -2.91 9.54
C SER A 913 -15.23 -1.42 9.41
N MET A 914 -14.21 -0.56 9.37
CA MET A 914 -14.37 0.86 9.06
C MET A 914 -14.87 1.07 7.63
N SER A 915 -14.32 0.36 6.64
CA SER A 915 -14.80 0.48 5.25
C SER A 915 -16.28 0.09 5.11
N LEU A 916 -16.73 -0.87 5.90
CA LEU A 916 -18.13 -1.30 5.96
C LEU A 916 -19.04 -0.26 6.64
N LEU A 917 -18.58 0.39 7.71
CA LEU A 917 -19.30 1.50 8.35
C LEU A 917 -19.53 2.66 7.36
N ILE A 918 -18.47 3.07 6.66
CA ILE A 918 -18.52 4.16 5.66
C ILE A 918 -19.49 3.81 4.53
N MET A 919 -19.52 2.55 4.11
CA MET A 919 -20.42 2.06 3.07
C MET A 919 -21.89 2.11 3.51
N ALA A 920 -22.19 1.65 4.73
CA ALA A 920 -23.54 1.72 5.29
C ALA A 920 -24.00 3.18 5.46
N PHE A 921 -23.11 4.07 5.92
CA PHE A 921 -23.39 5.49 6.08
C PHE A 921 -23.73 6.19 4.75
N ALA A 922 -23.15 5.72 3.64
CA ALA A 922 -23.44 6.28 2.33
C ALA A 922 -24.93 6.19 1.95
N LYS A 923 -25.61 5.12 2.41
CA LYS A 923 -27.00 4.82 2.08
C LYS A 923 -28.01 5.31 3.13
N LEU A 924 -27.57 5.53 4.37
CA LEU A 924 -28.44 5.93 5.47
C LEU A 924 -29.06 7.32 5.24
N ASP A 925 -30.38 7.39 5.31
CA ASP A 925 -31.17 8.63 5.30
C ASP A 925 -31.00 9.42 6.61
N THR A 926 -31.34 10.72 6.58
CA THR A 926 -31.22 11.62 7.75
C THR A 926 -32.07 11.15 8.94
N LYS A 927 -33.28 10.62 8.69
CA LYS A 927 -34.15 10.02 9.73
C LYS A 927 -33.49 8.83 10.42
N TRP A 928 -32.94 7.90 9.63
CA TRP A 928 -32.27 6.70 10.14
C TRP A 928 -30.93 7.02 10.81
N CYS A 929 -30.24 8.09 10.39
CA CYS A 929 -29.09 8.63 11.10
C CYS A 929 -29.48 9.14 12.49
N SER A 930 -30.59 9.89 12.59
CA SER A 930 -31.11 10.36 13.88
C SER A 930 -31.46 9.20 14.82
N ILE A 931 -32.11 8.15 14.29
CA ILE A 931 -32.41 6.92 15.05
C ILE A 931 -31.12 6.26 15.56
N LEU A 932 -30.11 6.13 14.70
CA LEU A 932 -28.82 5.54 15.09
C LEU A 932 -28.16 6.34 16.23
N VAL A 933 -28.23 7.68 16.19
CA VAL A 933 -27.62 8.56 17.19
C VAL A 933 -28.35 8.50 18.54
N HIS A 934 -29.68 8.59 18.55
CA HIS A 934 -30.45 8.70 19.79
C HIS A 934 -30.81 7.37 20.43
N ARG A 935 -30.99 6.30 19.64
CA ARG A 935 -31.48 5.02 20.15
C ARG A 935 -30.39 3.95 20.29
N THR A 936 -29.21 4.12 19.69
CA THR A 936 -28.11 3.16 19.90
C THR A 936 -27.11 3.64 20.95
N PRO A 937 -26.57 2.73 21.78
CA PRO A 937 -25.59 3.09 22.81
C PRO A 937 -24.25 3.53 22.23
N PHE A 938 -23.98 3.24 20.94
CA PHE A 938 -22.70 3.48 20.28
C PHE A 938 -22.37 4.96 20.10
N MET A 939 -23.39 5.80 19.94
CA MET A 939 -23.25 7.24 19.71
C MET A 939 -23.35 8.07 21.01
N ASN A 940 -23.35 7.43 22.17
CA ASN A 940 -23.28 8.14 23.44
C ASN A 940 -21.96 8.95 23.52
N PRO A 941 -21.99 10.25 23.83
CA PRO A 941 -20.79 11.09 23.87
C PRO A 941 -19.74 10.58 24.85
N ASN A 942 -20.15 9.98 25.98
CA ASN A 942 -19.23 9.40 26.95
C ASN A 942 -18.50 8.18 26.37
N LEU A 943 -19.24 7.27 25.71
CA LEU A 943 -18.65 6.11 25.07
C LEU A 943 -17.72 6.51 23.92
N LEU A 944 -18.13 7.46 23.08
CA LEU A 944 -17.28 7.97 21.99
C LEU A 944 -15.97 8.56 22.55
N SER A 945 -16.04 9.33 23.64
CA SER A 945 -14.85 9.85 24.30
C SER A 945 -13.91 8.75 24.81
N GLU A 946 -14.46 7.67 25.38
CA GLU A 946 -13.68 6.50 25.83
C GLU A 946 -13.06 5.74 24.64
N VAL A 947 -13.78 5.60 23.52
CA VAL A 947 -13.27 4.95 22.30
C VAL A 947 -12.09 5.75 21.73
N PHE A 948 -12.24 7.07 21.57
CA PHE A 948 -11.16 7.92 21.07
C PHE A 948 -9.97 7.97 22.03
N ALA A 949 -10.23 8.06 23.34
CA ALA A 949 -9.19 8.00 24.37
C ALA A 949 -8.44 6.67 24.32
N ASN A 950 -9.12 5.53 24.18
CA ASN A 950 -8.49 4.22 24.08
C ASN A 950 -7.60 4.10 22.84
N ILE A 951 -8.07 4.55 21.66
CA ILE A 951 -7.23 4.55 20.45
C ILE A 951 -5.99 5.43 20.65
N ALA A 952 -6.14 6.61 21.24
CA ALA A 952 -5.03 7.53 21.51
C ALA A 952 -4.02 6.97 22.53
N ILE A 953 -4.51 6.35 23.62
CA ILE A 953 -3.69 5.69 24.64
C ILE A 953 -2.92 4.51 24.01
N LEU A 954 -3.58 3.66 23.22
CA LEU A 954 -2.95 2.53 22.54
C LEU A 954 -1.91 3.00 21.52
N SER A 955 -2.21 4.03 20.74
CA SER A 955 -1.25 4.63 19.80
C SER A 955 -0.04 5.20 20.54
N SER A 956 -0.24 5.93 21.64
CA SER A 956 0.82 6.50 22.47
C SER A 956 1.70 5.43 23.13
N ALA A 957 1.07 4.39 23.71
CA ALA A 957 1.75 3.26 24.34
C ALA A 957 2.63 2.47 23.35
N LEU A 958 2.21 2.38 22.08
CA LEU A 958 3.04 1.78 21.02
C LEU A 958 4.17 2.73 20.56
N SER A 959 3.92 4.04 20.50
CA SER A 959 4.91 5.03 20.04
C SER A 959 6.12 5.11 20.97
N ALA A 960 5.84 5.43 22.24
CA ALA A 960 6.79 5.43 23.33
C ALA A 960 6.37 4.27 24.25
N PRO A 961 7.19 3.21 24.38
CA PRO A 961 6.81 1.92 24.96
C PRO A 961 6.55 2.04 26.46
N HIS A 962 5.40 2.61 26.81
CA HIS A 962 4.90 2.75 28.17
C HIS A 962 3.95 1.60 28.46
N ALA A 963 3.98 1.11 29.70
CA ALA A 963 3.01 0.12 30.15
C ALA A 963 1.60 0.71 30.10
N LEU A 964 0.63 -0.11 29.69
CA LEU A 964 -0.77 0.28 29.73
C LEU A 964 -1.25 0.37 31.18
N HIS A 965 -2.00 1.42 31.49
CA HIS A 965 -2.59 1.55 32.81
C HIS A 965 -3.70 0.51 33.03
N SER A 966 -3.83 -0.06 34.23
CA SER A 966 -4.86 -1.07 34.54
C SER A 966 -6.29 -0.55 34.44
N SER A 967 -6.48 0.78 34.42
CA SER A 967 -7.79 1.41 34.34
C SER A 967 -8.44 1.38 32.96
N VAL A 968 -7.72 0.98 31.90
CA VAL A 968 -8.28 0.94 30.53
C VAL A 968 -9.39 -0.12 30.48
N PRO A 969 -10.67 0.29 30.44
CA PRO A 969 -11.80 -0.64 30.50
C PRO A 969 -11.95 -1.36 29.16
N LYS A 970 -12.52 -2.57 29.19
CA LYS A 970 -12.99 -3.23 27.96
C LYS A 970 -14.16 -2.43 27.40
N LEU A 971 -14.05 -1.98 26.15
CA LEU A 971 -15.07 -1.13 25.53
C LEU A 971 -16.40 -1.87 25.38
N ARG A 972 -16.38 -3.18 25.12
CA ARG A 972 -17.61 -4.00 25.08
C ARG A 972 -18.43 -3.93 26.37
N ASP A 973 -17.78 -3.95 27.53
CA ASP A 973 -18.49 -3.90 28.81
C ASP A 973 -19.11 -2.51 29.04
N ARG A 974 -18.41 -1.46 28.60
CA ARG A 974 -18.91 -0.08 28.60
C ARG A 974 -20.11 0.12 27.67
N VAL A 975 -20.12 -0.50 26.49
CA VAL A 975 -21.30 -0.51 25.61
C VAL A 975 -22.50 -1.11 26.34
N ILE A 976 -22.33 -2.26 27.00
CA ILE A 976 -23.41 -2.91 27.75
C ILE A 976 -23.84 -2.06 28.95
N TYR A 977 -22.91 -1.38 29.61
CA TYR A 977 -23.19 -0.44 30.70
C TYR A 977 -24.05 0.73 30.22
N HIS A 978 -23.64 1.42 29.16
CA HIS A 978 -24.39 2.56 28.60
C HIS A 978 -25.73 2.15 28.01
N ALA A 979 -25.83 0.99 27.37
CA ALA A 979 -27.10 0.45 26.87
C ALA A 979 -28.13 0.25 27.98
N ARG A 980 -27.71 -0.24 29.16
CA ARG A 980 -28.61 -0.42 30.31
C ARG A 980 -29.03 0.90 30.95
N HIS A 981 -28.12 1.88 31.04
CA HIS A 981 -28.41 3.17 31.66
C HIS A 981 -29.25 4.07 30.75
N SER A 982 -29.03 4.01 29.43
CA SER A 982 -29.88 4.70 28.45
C SER A 982 -31.33 4.22 28.51
N GLY A 983 -31.55 2.92 28.75
CA GLY A 983 -32.89 2.37 28.95
C GLY A 983 -33.58 2.83 30.24
N ARG A 984 -32.81 3.12 31.28
CA ARG A 984 -33.31 3.53 32.60
C ARG A 984 -33.60 5.02 32.69
N GLN A 985 -32.86 5.83 31.94
CA GLN A 985 -33.02 7.28 31.89
C GLN A 985 -34.25 7.71 31.08
N SER A 986 -34.59 6.96 30.01
CA SER A 986 -35.87 7.11 29.30
C SER A 986 -37.06 6.90 30.24
N ALA A 987 -37.02 5.84 31.05
CA ALA A 987 -38.09 5.51 32.01
C ALA A 987 -38.24 6.50 33.19
N LEU A 988 -37.22 7.33 33.47
CA LEU A 988 -37.23 8.31 34.56
C LEU A 988 -37.63 9.72 34.10
N LEU A 989 -37.38 10.07 32.83
CA LEU A 989 -37.75 11.37 32.27
C LEU A 989 -39.27 11.47 32.00
N ASP A 990 -39.93 10.36 31.66
CA ASP A 990 -41.38 10.34 31.41
C ASP A 990 -42.25 10.44 32.68
N HIS A 991 -41.67 10.22 33.86
CA HIS A 991 -42.37 10.50 35.11
C HIS A 991 -42.43 12.00 35.46
N HIS A 992 -41.69 12.87 34.74
CA HIS A 992 -41.62 14.30 35.04
C HIS A 992 -42.20 15.22 33.95
N ASP A 993 -42.39 14.77 32.71
CA ASP A 993 -42.88 15.62 31.61
C ASP A 993 -44.35 15.33 31.23
N THR A 994 -45.27 15.75 32.11
CA THR A 994 -46.66 16.06 31.71
C THR A 994 -46.84 17.53 31.27
N ARG A 995 -45.75 18.29 31.04
CA ARG A 995 -45.85 19.71 30.65
C ARG A 995 -44.68 20.20 29.77
N ALA A 996 -44.80 20.07 28.46
CA ALA A 996 -44.32 21.08 27.49
C ALA A 996 -45.03 20.92 26.13
N PRO A 997 -45.40 22.02 25.44
CA PRO A 997 -46.44 22.02 24.41
C PRO A 997 -45.93 21.62 23.03
N LEU A 998 -46.81 20.92 22.29
CA LEU A 998 -46.75 20.73 20.84
C LEU A 998 -46.62 22.08 20.13
N VAL A 999 -45.55 22.26 19.37
CA VAL A 999 -45.46 23.33 18.36
C VAL A 999 -46.37 22.94 17.19
N GLN A 1000 -47.60 23.42 17.22
CA GLN A 1000 -48.45 23.52 16.03
C GLN A 1000 -47.85 24.59 15.11
N VAL A 1001 -47.29 24.16 13.97
CA VAL A 1001 -47.02 25.05 12.84
C VAL A 1001 -48.36 25.26 12.12
N THR A 1002 -48.96 26.42 12.33
CA THR A 1002 -50.09 26.92 11.53
C THR A 1002 -49.58 27.28 10.14
N ASN A 1003 -50.02 26.56 9.11
CA ASN A 1003 -49.88 26.97 7.72
C ASN A 1003 -51.00 27.96 7.37
N ASP A 1004 -50.71 29.26 7.42
CA ASP A 1004 -51.53 30.29 6.79
C ASP A 1004 -50.89 30.71 5.46
N THR A 1005 -51.40 30.14 4.37
CA THR A 1005 -51.50 30.82 3.07
C THR A 1005 -52.68 30.22 2.30
N GLY A 1006 -53.68 31.04 2.03
CA GLY A 1006 -54.94 30.63 1.42
C GLY A 1006 -54.82 30.20 -0.05
N GLY A 1007 -55.67 29.22 -0.40
CA GLY A 1007 -55.97 28.76 -1.75
C GLY A 1007 -57.19 27.83 -1.69
N ALA A 1008 -58.15 28.04 -2.59
CA ALA A 1008 -59.48 27.41 -2.64
C ALA A 1008 -59.45 25.87 -2.84
N PRO A 1009 -60.55 25.15 -2.55
CA PRO A 1009 -60.57 23.68 -2.58
C PRO A 1009 -60.83 23.17 -4.00
N ASP A 1010 -59.95 22.32 -4.52
CA ASP A 1010 -60.25 21.44 -5.65
C ASP A 1010 -60.22 19.99 -5.17
N ASP A 1011 -61.36 19.33 -5.37
CA ASP A 1011 -61.60 17.91 -5.16
C ASP A 1011 -60.75 17.03 -6.10
N ASN A 1012 -60.42 15.83 -5.61
CA ASN A 1012 -59.74 14.70 -6.25
C ASN A 1012 -58.22 14.60 -6.05
N THR A 1013 -57.81 13.85 -5.03
CA THR A 1013 -56.72 12.87 -5.16
C THR A 1013 -56.84 11.79 -4.08
N ALA A 1014 -56.62 10.56 -4.52
CA ALA A 1014 -56.86 9.32 -3.78
C ALA A 1014 -55.99 9.17 -2.52
N ASN A 1015 -56.58 8.53 -1.51
CA ASN A 1015 -55.99 8.11 -0.24
C ASN A 1015 -54.55 7.59 -0.38
N THR A 1016 -53.58 8.41 0.02
CA THR A 1016 -52.29 7.94 0.54
C THR A 1016 -52.34 8.11 2.05
N HIS A 1017 -52.56 7.01 2.76
CA HIS A 1017 -52.40 6.96 4.21
C HIS A 1017 -50.94 7.28 4.56
N LYS A 1018 -50.63 8.54 4.86
CA LYS A 1018 -49.43 8.93 5.60
C LYS A 1018 -49.62 8.46 7.04
N VAL A 1019 -49.12 7.27 7.33
CA VAL A 1019 -49.09 6.71 8.68
C VAL A 1019 -48.00 7.45 9.46
N ASN A 1020 -48.41 8.28 10.42
CA ASN A 1020 -47.53 8.73 11.49
C ASN A 1020 -47.13 7.49 12.28
N VAL A 1021 -45.85 7.15 12.26
CA VAL A 1021 -45.32 6.13 13.17
C VAL A 1021 -45.22 6.78 14.54
N GLU A 1022 -46.22 6.55 15.39
CA GLU A 1022 -46.18 6.89 16.81
C GLU A 1022 -45.33 5.86 17.56
N PHE A 1023 -44.51 6.32 18.51
CA PHE A 1023 -43.54 5.49 19.21
C PHE A 1023 -43.73 5.69 20.75
N GLY A 1024 -44.09 4.63 21.50
CA GLY A 1024 -44.37 4.62 22.97
C GLY A 1024 -43.74 3.48 23.84
N ASP A 1025 -43.19 3.88 25.00
CA ASP A 1025 -42.28 3.32 26.03
C ASP A 1025 -41.97 1.79 26.21
N GLY A 1026 -40.68 1.44 26.43
CA GLY A 1026 -40.28 0.10 26.91
C GLY A 1026 -38.78 -0.16 27.21
N GLU A 1027 -38.49 -0.69 28.42
CA GLU A 1027 -37.16 -1.00 29.04
C GLU A 1027 -36.02 -1.60 28.17
N ALA A 1028 -34.93 -0.85 27.95
CA ALA A 1028 -33.87 -1.24 27.01
C ALA A 1028 -32.90 -2.35 27.50
N GLY A 1029 -32.82 -3.44 26.72
CA GLY A 1029 -31.65 -4.31 26.63
C GLY A 1029 -30.92 -4.09 25.29
N VAL A 1030 -29.63 -4.41 25.22
CA VAL A 1030 -28.74 -4.30 24.03
C VAL A 1030 -29.32 -4.99 22.77
N THR A 1031 -30.33 -5.85 22.94
CA THR A 1031 -31.03 -6.61 21.90
C THR A 1031 -32.35 -6.01 21.43
N ARG A 1032 -32.84 -4.91 22.02
CA ARG A 1032 -34.03 -4.22 21.50
C ARG A 1032 -33.59 -3.40 20.28
N LEU A 1033 -34.09 -3.75 19.09
CA LEU A 1033 -34.17 -2.76 18.02
C LEU A 1033 -34.87 -1.54 18.63
N GLY A 1034 -34.32 -0.35 18.45
CA GLY A 1034 -34.80 0.89 19.07
C GLY A 1034 -36.19 1.35 18.59
N PHE A 1035 -37.12 0.43 18.38
CA PHE A 1035 -38.52 0.64 18.01
C PHE A 1035 -39.39 0.26 19.22
N GLU A 1036 -40.27 1.17 19.62
CA GLU A 1036 -41.23 0.97 20.72
C GLU A 1036 -42.25 -0.13 20.42
N GLU A 1037 -42.67 -0.25 19.18
CA GLU A 1037 -43.31 -1.46 18.67
C GLU A 1037 -42.52 -1.96 17.46
N LEU A 1038 -41.93 -3.15 17.57
CA LEU A 1038 -41.41 -3.84 16.41
C LEU A 1038 -42.63 -4.18 15.55
N SER A 1039 -42.89 -3.40 14.50
CA SER A 1039 -43.95 -3.68 13.54
C SER A 1039 -43.38 -4.39 12.32
N LEU A 1040 -44.21 -5.17 11.65
CA LEU A 1040 -43.85 -5.85 10.42
C LEU A 1040 -43.42 -4.84 9.33
N ASP A 1041 -44.07 -3.67 9.27
CA ASP A 1041 -43.72 -2.59 8.35
C ASP A 1041 -42.32 -2.02 8.61
N THR A 1042 -41.89 -1.97 9.88
CA THR A 1042 -40.54 -1.52 10.24
C THR A 1042 -39.47 -2.53 9.81
N LEU A 1043 -39.76 -3.83 9.87
CA LEU A 1043 -38.88 -4.87 9.33
C LEU A 1043 -38.81 -4.87 7.80
N LEU A 1044 -39.90 -4.44 7.16
CA LEU A 1044 -40.00 -4.31 5.71
C LEU A 1044 -39.43 -2.99 5.17
N ASP A 1045 -38.94 -2.06 5.99
CA ASP A 1045 -38.31 -0.82 5.51
C ASP A 1045 -37.02 -1.12 4.72
N ALA A 1046 -36.80 -0.39 3.62
CA ALA A 1046 -35.62 -0.51 2.77
C ALA A 1046 -34.32 -0.02 3.40
N GLN A 1047 -34.40 0.84 4.42
CA GLN A 1047 -33.23 1.41 5.10
C GLN A 1047 -32.75 0.54 6.28
N LEU A 1048 -33.54 -0.43 6.74
CA LEU A 1048 -33.19 -1.30 7.86
C LEU A 1048 -31.90 -2.11 7.63
N PRO A 1049 -31.63 -2.68 6.43
CA PRO A 1049 -30.37 -3.37 6.17
C PRO A 1049 -29.15 -2.46 6.38
N ALA A 1050 -29.14 -1.24 5.82
CA ALA A 1050 -28.05 -0.28 5.98
C ALA A 1050 -27.85 0.11 7.46
N HIS A 1051 -28.94 0.35 8.20
CA HIS A 1051 -28.88 0.61 9.64
C HIS A 1051 -28.28 -0.57 10.41
N SER A 1052 -28.72 -1.80 10.12
CA SER A 1052 -28.21 -3.01 10.77
C SER A 1052 -26.73 -3.26 10.45
N THR A 1053 -26.31 -3.00 9.20
CA THR A 1053 -24.91 -3.06 8.78
C THR A 1053 -24.05 -2.09 9.57
N ALA A 1054 -24.51 -0.84 9.76
CA ALA A 1054 -23.81 0.16 10.56
C ALA A 1054 -23.66 -0.29 12.03
N VAL A 1055 -24.71 -0.85 12.62
CA VAL A 1055 -24.68 -1.39 14.00
C VAL A 1055 -23.69 -2.56 14.13
N VAL A 1056 -23.68 -3.50 13.18
CA VAL A 1056 -22.71 -4.61 13.15
C VAL A 1056 -21.29 -4.08 12.97
N ALA A 1057 -21.09 -3.07 12.12
CA ALA A 1057 -19.80 -2.43 11.91
C ALA A 1057 -19.25 -1.79 13.19
N LEU A 1058 -20.05 -0.97 13.86
CA LEU A 1058 -19.69 -0.29 15.12
C LEU A 1058 -19.37 -1.30 16.21
N THR A 1059 -20.17 -2.35 16.33
CA THR A 1059 -19.92 -3.46 17.26
C THR A 1059 -18.58 -4.15 16.95
N ASP A 1060 -18.30 -4.41 15.67
CA ASP A 1060 -17.05 -5.06 15.25
C ASP A 1060 -15.84 -4.15 15.49
N ILE A 1061 -15.94 -2.86 15.18
CA ILE A 1061 -14.90 -1.84 15.43
C ILE A 1061 -14.50 -1.86 16.90
N ILE A 1062 -15.47 -1.74 17.81
CA ILE A 1062 -15.24 -1.80 19.26
C ILE A 1062 -14.59 -3.13 19.64
N ALA A 1063 -15.10 -4.23 19.09
CA ALA A 1063 -14.57 -5.55 19.33
C ALA A 1063 -13.13 -5.75 18.82
N ARG A 1064 -12.70 -5.06 17.76
CA ARG A 1064 -11.33 -5.06 17.24
C ARG A 1064 -10.41 -4.14 18.05
N ILE A 1065 -10.91 -3.00 18.54
CA ILE A 1065 -10.13 -2.13 19.43
C ILE A 1065 -9.80 -2.87 20.74
N ASP A 1066 -10.73 -3.65 21.29
CA ASP A 1066 -10.46 -4.49 22.47
C ASP A 1066 -9.40 -5.58 22.19
N GLU A 1067 -9.42 -6.21 21.01
CA GLU A 1067 -8.42 -7.19 20.56
C GLU A 1067 -7.03 -6.54 20.35
N ILE A 1068 -7.01 -5.31 19.86
CA ILE A 1068 -5.79 -4.49 19.80
C ILE A 1068 -5.34 -4.15 21.23
N ALA A 1069 -6.24 -3.82 22.14
CA ALA A 1069 -5.90 -3.50 23.52
C ALA A 1069 -5.30 -4.70 24.27
N THR A 1070 -5.82 -5.92 24.06
CA THR A 1070 -5.25 -7.14 24.66
C THR A 1070 -3.86 -7.44 24.11
N THR A 1071 -3.68 -7.40 22.79
CA THR A 1071 -2.37 -7.64 22.16
C THR A 1071 -1.34 -6.58 22.54
N VAL A 1072 -1.73 -5.31 22.65
CA VAL A 1072 -0.84 -4.23 23.13
C VAL A 1072 -0.52 -4.40 24.62
N ARG A 1073 -1.46 -4.89 25.44
CA ARG A 1073 -1.22 -5.20 26.86
C ARG A 1073 -0.17 -6.31 27.02
N GLU A 1074 -0.22 -7.33 26.17
CA GLU A 1074 0.83 -8.37 26.14
C GLU A 1074 2.19 -7.84 25.66
N LEU A 1075 2.19 -6.88 24.74
CA LEU A 1075 3.43 -6.31 24.18
C LEU A 1075 4.12 -5.28 25.10
N CYS A 1076 3.35 -4.39 25.71
CA CYS A 1076 3.85 -3.27 26.52
C CYS A 1076 3.81 -3.56 28.03
N GLY A 1077 3.14 -4.63 28.45
CA GLY A 1077 2.82 -4.89 29.85
C GLY A 1077 1.70 -3.99 30.38
N SER A 1078 1.16 -4.37 31.54
CA SER A 1078 0.19 -3.57 32.30
C SER A 1078 0.77 -3.16 33.65
N THR A 1079 0.51 -1.93 34.08
CA THR A 1079 0.74 -1.54 35.48
C THR A 1079 -0.33 -2.20 36.33
N VAL A 1080 0.03 -3.17 37.18
CA VAL A 1080 -0.93 -3.82 38.08
C VAL A 1080 -1.16 -2.89 39.27
N SER A 1081 -2.40 -2.42 39.44
CA SER A 1081 -2.85 -1.78 40.69
C SER A 1081 -3.83 -2.72 41.36
N GLU A 1082 -3.36 -3.50 42.32
CA GLU A 1082 -4.17 -4.51 43.03
C GLU A 1082 -5.39 -3.86 43.70
N GLY A 1083 -5.23 -2.67 44.28
CA GLY A 1083 -6.34 -1.92 44.88
C GLY A 1083 -7.42 -1.51 43.89
N TYR A 1084 -7.04 -1.13 42.65
CA TYR A 1084 -8.02 -0.83 41.61
C TYR A 1084 -8.76 -2.09 41.14
N HIS A 1085 -8.06 -3.21 41.01
CA HIS A 1085 -8.69 -4.48 40.62
C HIS A 1085 -9.67 -4.97 41.69
N ALA A 1086 -9.29 -4.90 42.97
CA ALA A 1086 -10.16 -5.25 44.09
C ALA A 1086 -11.41 -4.34 44.14
N LEU A 1087 -11.22 -3.02 43.96
CA LEU A 1087 -12.33 -2.07 43.88
C LEU A 1087 -13.24 -2.38 42.68
N ASN A 1088 -12.67 -2.63 41.51
CA ASN A 1088 -13.44 -2.93 40.31
C ASN A 1088 -14.21 -4.25 40.44
N SER A 1089 -13.62 -5.30 41.04
CA SER A 1089 -14.35 -6.53 41.35
C SER A 1089 -15.48 -6.30 42.36
N GLU A 1090 -15.24 -5.50 43.41
CA GLU A 1090 -16.28 -5.16 44.39
C GLU A 1090 -17.44 -4.38 43.74
N TYR A 1091 -17.15 -3.40 42.88
CA TYR A 1091 -18.20 -2.69 42.12
C TYR A 1091 -18.95 -3.61 41.15
N LEU A 1092 -18.25 -4.55 40.50
CA LEU A 1092 -18.89 -5.54 39.64
C LEU A 1092 -19.80 -6.49 40.43
N GLU A 1093 -19.35 -6.98 41.59
CA GLU A 1093 -20.15 -7.79 42.51
C GLU A 1093 -21.37 -7.00 43.03
N LEU A 1094 -21.20 -5.72 43.36
CA LEU A 1094 -22.31 -4.85 43.76
C LEU A 1094 -23.31 -4.62 42.63
N GLU A 1095 -22.85 -4.44 41.39
CA GLU A 1095 -23.72 -4.37 40.22
C GLU A 1095 -24.47 -5.69 40.00
N GLU A 1096 -23.76 -6.82 40.01
CA GLU A 1096 -24.34 -8.15 39.83
C GLU A 1096 -25.39 -8.47 40.91
N ASN A 1097 -25.11 -8.16 42.16
CA ASN A 1097 -26.04 -8.32 43.28
C ASN A 1097 -27.30 -7.46 43.11
N ARG A 1098 -27.17 -6.20 42.67
CA ARG A 1098 -28.32 -5.33 42.38
C ARG A 1098 -29.15 -5.83 41.19
N ILE A 1099 -28.50 -6.43 40.20
CA ILE A 1099 -29.17 -7.01 39.03
C ILE A 1099 -29.90 -8.31 39.40
N GLY A 1100 -29.27 -9.17 40.21
CA GLY A 1100 -29.87 -10.42 40.72
C GLY A 1100 -31.06 -10.17 41.64
N SER A 1101 -31.00 -9.13 42.48
CA SER A 1101 -32.10 -8.77 43.40
C SER A 1101 -33.33 -8.21 42.70
N GLY A 1102 -33.21 -7.67 41.48
CA GLY A 1102 -34.36 -7.23 40.68
C GLY A 1102 -35.27 -8.39 40.24
N ILE A 1103 -34.75 -9.62 40.20
CA ILE A 1103 -35.51 -10.83 39.85
C ILE A 1103 -36.31 -11.37 41.06
N VAL A 1104 -35.89 -11.04 42.28
CA VAL A 1104 -36.51 -11.56 43.50
C VAL A 1104 -37.71 -10.70 43.95
N TYR A 1105 -37.73 -9.41 43.62
CA TYR A 1105 -38.80 -8.51 44.09
C TYR A 1105 -40.18 -8.72 43.44
N ASN A 1106 -40.27 -9.38 42.27
CA ASN A 1106 -41.56 -9.67 41.62
C ASN A 1106 -42.24 -10.97 42.08
N LYS A 1107 -41.65 -11.73 43.02
CA LYS A 1107 -42.30 -12.91 43.62
C LYS A 1107 -42.85 -12.69 45.03
N ALA A 1108 -42.67 -11.50 45.62
CA ALA A 1108 -43.12 -11.19 46.97
C ALA A 1108 -44.35 -10.26 47.05
N GLY A 1109 -45.07 -10.06 45.94
CA GLY A 1109 -46.30 -9.26 45.86
C GLY A 1109 -47.61 -10.07 45.74
N ALA A 1110 -47.54 -11.40 45.93
CA ALA A 1110 -48.72 -12.27 45.97
C ALA A 1110 -48.72 -13.10 47.26
N ARG A 1111 -49.04 -12.43 48.37
CA ARG A 1111 -49.66 -13.01 49.56
C ARG A 1111 -50.65 -12.02 50.12
#